data_AF-A0A132AEH3-F1
#
_entry.id   AF-A0A132AEH3-F1
#
_cell.length_a   1.000
_cell.length_b   1.000
_cell.length_c   1.000
_cell.angle_alpha   90.00
_cell.angle_beta   90.00
_cell.angle_gamma   90.00
#
_symmetry.space_group_name_H-M   'P 1'
#
loop_
_entity.id
_entity.type
_entity.pdbx_description
1 polymer ?
#
loop_
_entity_poly.entity_id
_entity_poly.type
_entity_poly.pdbx_seq_one_letter_code
_entity_poly.pdbx_strand_id
1 'polypeptide(L)'
;MLTIESALRMIDVNNDSKLDVIVAFGTGIDAVYYDETLCQIYFNQTIDSNNRKDNQIGCGGGVMALDGTNGEPIWSQFTPHELFATNCNSDLNNDGIKDCIIGGRMASLYAFDGKTGMIIWRISTSNGESISETSNFYTPLIIPKDLDNDNVPDIVVMHGGDPLRKPKQAIQNVARLMLISSKTGQILRWSYVPHNAESYYSPQLLVHPDGTLLILYGTGGETHPGRLYVVSVDALLKGQLKTHSRIIFEDCCKGVMVPPALIDINNDSIFDIVMAHFNSTVIAFDGLTFKQIWKYELLGSETYSTPSIGYFNEDNTPDFGVIYQFGPGFPIYYYTEFHIIDGSNGKPLLKNPIRMSIGTQSSPLTVSTLAQNDIFLFWYSSCYNRSTFGNDSIHNEDIITNDPYYLRSDTTVHETSRADFCRLRYGDLAKQYTQFLAITSPNITTAIYDSRTDEPIVDKINYTEISYNWYRNNIANSEAQSITNRPINFATNNANQIDFNDIQQNPSLRNRYEALKKYKKWSPAILDELDRILSTNSYDSNLLRRRRLRRHVGLHNGDNIQRVISTGTLAPALKSSNLDQLPVDGSIDVIFATYSFPPSLKVHRMSKAMQKCVELFLDPEKETEFRLLNNDSPFKQLNYDHDAYEAAITEICAKKTSDNRDNDNVDNAEFIDSTIDPVKSNDWIREMGSMTVHRINLKCFNQQQKRQIPIREYKYQPWPSYLGIMADAVANILDK
;
A
#
# COMPACT_ATOMS: atom_id res chain seq x y z
N MET A 1 -4.97 -14.11 -16.56
CA MET A 1 -4.00 -13.55 -15.59
C MET A 1 -4.75 -13.22 -14.31
N LEU A 2 -4.22 -13.57 -13.15
CA LEU A 2 -4.78 -13.18 -11.85
C LEU A 2 -3.78 -12.28 -11.10
N THR A 3 -4.27 -11.21 -10.49
CA THR A 3 -3.53 -10.27 -9.64
C THR A 3 -4.15 -10.21 -8.27
N ILE A 4 -3.37 -9.82 -7.27
CA ILE A 4 -3.87 -9.64 -5.92
C ILE A 4 -3.28 -8.39 -5.27
N GLU A 5 -4.17 -7.51 -4.84
CA GLU A 5 -3.87 -6.39 -3.93
C GLU A 5 -4.58 -6.58 -2.57
N SER A 6 -5.44 -7.60 -2.45
CA SER A 6 -6.20 -7.90 -1.22
C SER A 6 -5.37 -8.61 -0.15
N ALA A 7 -5.80 -8.42 1.10
CA ALA A 7 -5.44 -9.28 2.21
C ALA A 7 -6.14 -10.64 2.07
N LEU A 8 -5.43 -11.71 2.43
CA LEU A 8 -6.04 -13.03 2.54
C LEU A 8 -6.89 -13.12 3.82
N ARG A 9 -8.07 -13.72 3.72
CA ARG A 9 -8.95 -13.98 4.87
C ARG A 9 -9.13 -15.47 5.07
N MET A 10 -9.31 -15.89 6.32
CA MET A 10 -9.44 -17.29 6.71
C MET A 10 -10.86 -17.54 7.25
N ILE A 11 -11.60 -18.46 6.63
CA ILE A 11 -12.97 -18.83 7.01
C ILE A 11 -13.14 -20.32 6.73
N ASP A 12 -13.83 -21.05 7.60
CA ASP A 12 -14.29 -22.40 7.27
C ASP A 12 -15.57 -22.30 6.42
N VAL A 13 -15.47 -22.46 5.10
CA VAL A 13 -16.60 -22.25 4.19
C VAL A 13 -17.38 -23.53 3.90
N ASN A 14 -16.78 -24.70 4.13
CA ASN A 14 -17.38 -26.00 3.86
C ASN A 14 -17.81 -26.74 5.15
N ASN A 15 -17.58 -26.13 6.32
CA ASN A 15 -17.85 -26.63 7.67
C ASN A 15 -17.10 -27.94 8.00
N ASP A 16 -15.86 -28.07 7.51
CA ASP A 16 -14.97 -29.21 7.78
C ASP A 16 -14.10 -29.00 9.04
N SER A 17 -14.32 -27.91 9.77
CA SER A 17 -13.54 -27.48 10.94
C SER A 17 -12.09 -27.06 10.62
N LYS A 18 -11.76 -26.83 9.35
CA LYS A 18 -10.50 -26.25 8.89
C LYS A 18 -10.80 -24.90 8.24
N LEU A 19 -9.89 -23.95 8.43
CA LEU A 19 -10.04 -22.63 7.82
C LEU A 19 -9.54 -22.67 6.37
N ASP A 20 -10.38 -22.24 5.46
CA ASP A 20 -10.14 -22.05 4.03
C ASP A 20 -9.67 -20.63 3.73
N VAL A 21 -9.04 -20.46 2.57
CA VAL A 21 -8.42 -19.19 2.16
C VAL A 21 -9.35 -18.46 1.20
N ILE A 22 -9.81 -17.27 1.60
CA ILE A 22 -10.51 -16.34 0.72
C ILE A 22 -9.51 -15.41 0.03
N VAL A 23 -9.59 -15.38 -1.30
CA VAL A 23 -8.73 -14.58 -2.17
C VAL A 23 -9.58 -13.67 -3.04
N ALA A 24 -9.57 -12.37 -2.78
CA ALA A 24 -10.08 -11.38 -3.73
C ALA A 24 -8.98 -11.02 -4.74
N PHE A 25 -9.33 -11.01 -6.02
CA PHE A 25 -8.37 -10.92 -7.11
C PHE A 25 -8.83 -9.95 -8.21
N GLY A 26 -7.85 -9.44 -8.95
CA GLY A 26 -8.04 -8.78 -10.24
C GLY A 26 -7.60 -9.68 -11.38
N THR A 27 -7.94 -9.32 -12.61
CA THR A 27 -7.40 -9.99 -13.81
C THR A 27 -6.46 -9.09 -14.61
N GLY A 28 -6.39 -7.80 -14.25
CA GLY A 28 -5.63 -6.76 -14.95
C GLY A 28 -6.25 -6.31 -16.27
N ILE A 29 -7.43 -6.84 -16.64
CA ILE A 29 -8.14 -6.50 -17.87
C ILE A 29 -8.90 -5.17 -17.70
N ASP A 30 -9.40 -4.91 -16.49
CA ASP A 30 -10.03 -3.66 -16.07
C ASP A 30 -9.10 -2.43 -16.23
N ALA A 31 -7.78 -2.62 -16.14
CA ALA A 31 -6.79 -1.56 -16.37
C ALA A 31 -6.71 -1.07 -17.84
N VAL A 32 -7.34 -1.76 -18.80
CA VAL A 32 -7.18 -1.50 -20.24
C VAL A 32 -8.46 -0.99 -20.93
N TYR A 33 -9.60 -0.86 -20.23
CA TYR A 33 -10.92 -0.52 -20.81
C TYR A 33 -11.26 -1.42 -22.02
N TYR A 34 -11.91 -2.55 -21.76
CA TYR A 34 -12.07 -3.62 -22.75
C TYR A 34 -13.55 -3.91 -23.10
N ASP A 35 -13.74 -4.63 -24.21
CA ASP A 35 -15.03 -5.11 -24.75
C ASP A 35 -15.45 -6.43 -24.08
N GLU A 36 -16.72 -6.55 -23.68
CA GLU A 36 -17.35 -7.75 -23.08
C GLU A 36 -17.03 -9.06 -23.84
N THR A 37 -16.78 -8.97 -25.14
CA THR A 37 -16.39 -10.09 -26.02
C THR A 37 -15.13 -10.81 -25.54
N LEU A 38 -14.15 -10.12 -24.94
CA LEU A 38 -12.92 -10.73 -24.44
C LEU A 38 -13.17 -11.61 -23.20
N CYS A 39 -14.15 -11.26 -22.36
CA CYS A 39 -14.53 -12.11 -21.24
C CYS A 39 -15.10 -13.45 -21.69
N GLN A 40 -15.92 -13.44 -22.74
CA GLN A 40 -16.52 -14.65 -23.29
C GLN A 40 -15.46 -15.60 -23.86
N ILE A 41 -14.47 -15.05 -24.57
CA ILE A 41 -13.42 -15.83 -25.24
C ILE A 41 -12.44 -16.43 -24.22
N TYR A 42 -11.96 -15.65 -23.25
CA TYR A 42 -10.87 -16.07 -22.37
C TYR A 42 -11.33 -16.70 -21.05
N PHE A 43 -12.54 -16.39 -20.58
CA PHE A 43 -13.04 -16.86 -19.29
C PHE A 43 -14.31 -17.69 -19.41
N ASN A 44 -14.77 -17.96 -20.64
CA ASN A 44 -15.97 -18.74 -20.95
C ASN A 44 -17.23 -18.26 -20.16
N GLN A 45 -17.29 -16.96 -19.86
CA GLN A 45 -18.39 -16.35 -19.12
C GLN A 45 -19.49 -16.00 -20.12
N THR A 46 -20.61 -16.73 -20.12
CA THR A 46 -21.75 -16.39 -20.98
C THR A 46 -22.56 -15.26 -20.35
N ILE A 47 -22.81 -14.20 -21.12
CA ILE A 47 -23.84 -13.22 -20.76
C ILE A 47 -25.15 -14.00 -20.63
N ASP A 48 -25.80 -13.92 -19.46
CA ASP A 48 -27.13 -14.50 -19.28
C ASP A 48 -28.05 -13.94 -20.39
N SER A 49 -28.55 -14.84 -21.24
CA SER A 49 -29.39 -14.56 -22.40
C SER A 49 -30.72 -13.88 -22.04
N ASN A 50 -31.01 -13.74 -20.75
CA ASN A 50 -32.18 -13.03 -20.23
C ASN A 50 -32.06 -11.50 -20.17
N ASN A 51 -30.93 -10.90 -20.57
CA ASN A 51 -30.80 -9.45 -20.74
C ASN A 51 -31.25 -8.65 -19.48
N ARG A 52 -31.11 -9.25 -18.28
CA ARG A 52 -31.32 -8.54 -17.01
C ARG A 52 -30.03 -7.77 -16.74
N LYS A 53 -30.10 -6.44 -16.83
CA LYS A 53 -28.99 -5.53 -16.52
C LYS A 53 -28.32 -5.75 -15.15
N ASP A 54 -28.95 -6.50 -14.25
CA ASP A 54 -28.47 -6.75 -12.90
C ASP A 54 -27.46 -7.91 -12.78
N ASN A 55 -27.34 -8.80 -13.78
CA ASN A 55 -26.43 -9.96 -13.76
C ASN A 55 -25.31 -9.85 -14.80
N GLN A 56 -24.64 -8.70 -14.88
CA GLN A 56 -23.48 -8.55 -15.76
C GLN A 56 -22.29 -9.32 -15.16
N ILE A 57 -22.09 -10.56 -15.61
CA ILE A 57 -20.91 -11.37 -15.30
C ILE A 57 -19.74 -10.74 -16.07
N GLY A 58 -18.92 -9.97 -15.37
CA GLY A 58 -17.68 -9.44 -15.92
C GLY A 58 -16.46 -10.26 -15.48
N CYS A 59 -15.30 -9.96 -16.04
CA CYS A 59 -14.06 -10.71 -15.81
C CYS A 59 -12.89 -9.80 -15.42
N GLY A 60 -13.15 -8.60 -14.89
CA GLY A 60 -12.11 -7.68 -14.44
C GLY A 60 -11.49 -8.10 -13.10
N GLY A 61 -12.19 -8.91 -12.32
CA GLY A 61 -11.71 -9.46 -11.05
C GLY A 61 -12.68 -10.48 -10.48
N GLY A 62 -12.59 -10.72 -9.18
CA GLY A 62 -13.50 -11.59 -8.47
C GLY A 62 -13.03 -11.96 -7.08
N VAL A 63 -13.65 -13.02 -6.54
CA VAL A 63 -13.30 -13.65 -5.27
C VAL A 63 -13.33 -15.17 -5.43
N MET A 64 -12.45 -15.87 -4.74
CA MET A 64 -12.45 -17.33 -4.67
C MET A 64 -12.19 -17.83 -3.25
N ALA A 65 -12.68 -19.02 -2.95
CA ALA A 65 -12.32 -19.79 -1.78
C ALA A 65 -11.46 -21.00 -2.19
N LEU A 66 -10.33 -21.17 -1.52
CA LEU A 66 -9.45 -22.32 -1.68
C LEU A 66 -9.47 -23.14 -0.39
N ASP A 67 -9.62 -24.45 -0.52
CA ASP A 67 -9.54 -25.40 0.60
C ASP A 67 -8.23 -25.17 1.36
N GLY A 68 -8.34 -24.93 2.66
CA GLY A 68 -7.18 -24.60 3.48
C GLY A 68 -6.14 -25.72 3.51
N THR A 69 -6.56 -26.98 3.41
CA THR A 69 -5.70 -28.14 3.60
C THR A 69 -4.90 -28.52 2.36
N ASN A 70 -5.48 -28.36 1.17
CA ASN A 70 -4.91 -28.84 -0.08
C ASN A 70 -4.81 -27.75 -1.17
N GLY A 71 -5.44 -26.59 -0.99
CA GLY A 71 -5.39 -25.47 -1.91
C GLY A 71 -6.31 -25.59 -3.14
N GLU A 72 -7.13 -26.64 -3.24
CA GLU A 72 -8.09 -26.81 -4.33
C GLU A 72 -9.20 -25.76 -4.25
N PRO A 73 -9.67 -25.22 -5.40
CA PRO A 73 -10.76 -24.25 -5.40
C PRO A 73 -12.08 -24.90 -4.95
N ILE A 74 -12.71 -24.33 -3.92
CA ILE A 74 -14.05 -24.71 -3.46
C ILE A 74 -15.09 -24.02 -4.34
N TRP A 75 -14.97 -22.70 -4.49
CA TRP A 75 -15.81 -21.90 -5.38
C TRP A 75 -15.04 -20.67 -5.87
N SER A 76 -15.51 -20.08 -6.97
CA SER A 76 -15.00 -18.81 -7.48
C SER A 76 -16.12 -18.00 -8.14
N GLN A 77 -16.08 -16.69 -7.97
CA GLN A 77 -17.08 -15.76 -8.48
C GLN A 77 -16.38 -14.56 -9.12
N PHE A 78 -16.63 -14.36 -10.42
CA PHE A 78 -16.08 -13.23 -11.16
C PHE A 78 -16.96 -11.98 -11.05
N THR A 79 -16.32 -10.82 -11.14
CA THR A 79 -16.93 -9.49 -11.12
C THR A 79 -16.42 -8.61 -12.27
N PRO A 80 -17.18 -7.58 -12.67
CA PRO A 80 -16.75 -6.61 -13.69
C PRO A 80 -15.42 -5.91 -13.41
N HIS A 81 -15.07 -5.69 -12.14
CA HIS A 81 -13.85 -4.97 -11.75
C HIS A 81 -13.13 -5.68 -10.60
N GLU A 82 -11.84 -5.35 -10.42
CA GLU A 82 -11.00 -5.85 -9.34
C GLU A 82 -11.59 -5.57 -7.96
N LEU A 83 -11.57 -6.60 -7.11
CA LEU A 83 -11.90 -6.55 -5.70
C LEU A 83 -10.62 -6.65 -4.87
N PHE A 84 -10.48 -5.80 -3.84
CA PHE A 84 -9.25 -5.77 -3.03
C PHE A 84 -9.50 -5.49 -1.53
N ALA A 85 -10.71 -5.13 -1.12
CA ALA A 85 -10.99 -4.65 0.22
C ALA A 85 -11.92 -5.61 0.98
N THR A 86 -11.36 -6.75 1.40
CA THR A 86 -12.11 -7.91 1.92
C THR A 86 -12.31 -7.89 3.44
N ASN A 87 -13.57 -8.00 3.89
CA ASN A 87 -13.96 -8.34 5.26
C ASN A 87 -14.92 -9.53 5.23
N CYS A 88 -14.69 -10.56 6.04
CA CYS A 88 -15.53 -11.76 6.05
C CYS A 88 -15.91 -12.24 7.46
N ASN A 89 -16.28 -11.30 8.33
CA ASN A 89 -16.49 -11.55 9.74
C ASN A 89 -17.95 -11.55 10.20
N SER A 90 -18.91 -11.59 9.27
CA SER A 90 -20.35 -11.63 9.59
C SER A 90 -21.06 -12.69 8.77
N ASP A 91 -21.97 -13.43 9.40
CA ASP A 91 -22.99 -14.24 8.72
C ASP A 91 -24.15 -13.31 8.36
N LEU A 92 -24.40 -13.11 7.06
CA LEU A 92 -25.38 -12.15 6.55
C LEU A 92 -26.71 -12.82 6.23
N ASN A 93 -26.67 -14.09 5.80
CA ASN A 93 -27.86 -14.86 5.42
C ASN A 93 -28.41 -15.75 6.56
N ASN A 94 -27.72 -15.80 7.71
CA ASN A 94 -28.01 -16.62 8.89
C ASN A 94 -27.97 -18.13 8.61
N ASP A 95 -27.07 -18.59 7.74
CA ASP A 95 -26.90 -20.01 7.44
C ASP A 95 -25.87 -20.72 8.35
N GLY A 96 -25.24 -19.98 9.25
CA GLY A 96 -24.24 -20.44 10.20
C GLY A 96 -22.79 -20.37 9.69
N ILE A 97 -22.57 -19.93 8.44
CA ILE A 97 -21.25 -19.73 7.85
C ILE A 97 -21.03 -18.21 7.67
N LYS A 98 -19.80 -17.75 7.91
CA LYS A 98 -19.47 -16.33 7.72
C LYS A 98 -19.41 -16.00 6.23
N ASP A 99 -20.02 -14.88 5.87
CA ASP A 99 -20.04 -14.31 4.54
C ASP A 99 -18.98 -13.21 4.37
N CYS A 100 -18.75 -12.79 3.14
CA CYS A 100 -17.75 -11.77 2.79
C CYS A 100 -18.39 -10.53 2.19
N ILE A 101 -18.09 -9.34 2.75
CA ILE A 101 -18.36 -8.05 2.11
C ILE A 101 -17.03 -7.50 1.56
N ILE A 102 -16.99 -7.22 0.27
CA ILE A 102 -15.75 -6.89 -0.44
C ILE A 102 -15.93 -5.63 -1.27
N GLY A 103 -15.12 -4.62 -0.97
CA GLY A 103 -14.96 -3.40 -1.76
C GLY A 103 -13.88 -3.54 -2.84
N GLY A 104 -13.98 -2.71 -3.88
CA GLY A 104 -13.07 -2.74 -5.02
C GLY A 104 -13.10 -1.50 -5.88
N ARG A 105 -12.60 -1.65 -7.10
CA ARG A 105 -12.52 -0.56 -8.09
C ARG A 105 -13.88 -0.23 -8.70
N MET A 106 -14.03 1.00 -9.19
CA MET A 106 -15.17 1.42 -10.03
C MET A 106 -16.54 1.10 -9.41
N ALA A 107 -16.75 1.61 -8.19
CA ALA A 107 -17.95 1.43 -7.38
C ALA A 107 -18.34 -0.03 -7.08
N SER A 108 -17.37 -0.94 -7.10
CA SER A 108 -17.59 -2.34 -6.73
C SER A 108 -17.69 -2.50 -5.22
N LEU A 109 -18.88 -2.86 -4.75
CA LEU A 109 -19.12 -3.33 -3.38
C LEU A 109 -20.16 -4.45 -3.43
N TYR A 110 -19.78 -5.61 -2.90
CA TYR A 110 -20.55 -6.85 -2.99
C TYR A 110 -20.56 -7.56 -1.64
N ALA A 111 -21.64 -8.27 -1.35
CA ALA A 111 -21.67 -9.34 -0.37
C ALA A 111 -21.75 -10.70 -1.07
N PHE A 112 -20.90 -11.63 -0.64
CA PHE A 112 -20.83 -12.99 -1.14
C PHE A 112 -21.12 -13.97 -0.01
N ASP A 113 -21.97 -14.94 -0.31
CA ASP A 113 -22.25 -16.09 0.53
C ASP A 113 -20.95 -16.89 0.70
N GLY A 114 -20.49 -17.04 1.95
CA GLY A 114 -19.22 -17.68 2.25
C GLY A 114 -19.19 -19.15 1.84
N LYS A 115 -20.32 -19.84 1.96
CA LYS A 115 -20.47 -21.26 1.67
C LYS A 115 -20.46 -21.58 0.18
N THR A 116 -21.13 -20.75 -0.61
CA THR A 116 -21.42 -21.03 -2.03
C THR A 116 -20.69 -20.12 -3.01
N GLY A 117 -20.19 -18.97 -2.55
CA GLY A 117 -19.60 -17.93 -3.39
C GLY A 117 -20.62 -17.10 -4.16
N MET A 118 -21.92 -17.34 -3.99
CA MET A 118 -22.97 -16.60 -4.70
C MET A 118 -23.08 -15.16 -4.17
N ILE A 119 -23.46 -14.23 -5.04
CA ILE A 119 -23.72 -12.85 -4.64
C ILE A 119 -25.01 -12.79 -3.83
N ILE A 120 -24.93 -12.32 -2.58
CA ILE A 120 -26.11 -12.00 -1.74
C ILE A 120 -26.71 -10.67 -2.21
N TRP A 121 -25.86 -9.65 -2.33
CA TRP A 121 -26.24 -8.36 -2.91
C TRP A 121 -25.03 -7.67 -3.55
N ARG A 122 -25.32 -6.76 -4.49
CA ARG A 122 -24.37 -5.81 -5.06
C ARG A 122 -24.90 -4.41 -4.77
N ILE A 123 -24.01 -3.49 -4.41
CA ILE A 123 -24.39 -2.09 -4.30
C ILE A 123 -24.95 -1.62 -5.66
N SER A 124 -26.09 -0.97 -5.64
CA SER A 124 -26.72 -0.42 -6.83
C SER A 124 -27.07 1.03 -6.59
N THR A 125 -27.03 1.83 -7.64
CA THR A 125 -27.49 3.22 -7.60
C THR A 125 -29.01 3.25 -7.69
N SER A 126 -29.70 3.49 -6.58
CA SER A 126 -31.11 3.90 -6.65
C SER A 126 -31.22 5.39 -6.97
N ASN A 127 -32.35 5.82 -7.55
CA ASN A 127 -32.55 7.20 -8.01
C ASN A 127 -32.26 8.21 -6.88
N GLY A 128 -31.15 8.94 -6.98
CA GLY A 128 -30.73 9.98 -6.03
C GLY A 128 -29.59 9.60 -5.08
N GLU A 129 -29.09 8.36 -5.12
CA GLU A 129 -27.95 7.92 -4.31
C GLU A 129 -26.60 8.43 -4.86
N SER A 130 -25.67 8.75 -3.96
CA SER A 130 -24.42 9.43 -4.31
C SER A 130 -23.26 8.47 -4.53
N ILE A 131 -23.47 7.41 -5.31
CA ILE A 131 -22.36 6.53 -5.72
C ILE A 131 -21.75 7.12 -6.99
N SER A 132 -20.48 7.53 -6.91
CA SER A 132 -19.69 7.83 -8.11
C SER A 132 -19.15 6.54 -8.72
N GLU A 133 -19.47 6.27 -9.98
CA GLU A 133 -19.06 5.04 -10.72
C GLU A 133 -17.54 4.91 -10.87
N THR A 134 -16.80 6.02 -10.81
CA THR A 134 -15.34 6.03 -10.96
C THR A 134 -14.59 5.98 -9.64
N SER A 135 -15.27 6.08 -8.50
CA SER A 135 -14.66 5.96 -7.16
C SER A 135 -14.59 4.52 -6.68
N ASN A 136 -13.72 4.24 -5.72
CA ASN A 136 -13.54 2.90 -5.16
C ASN A 136 -14.26 2.76 -3.81
N PHE A 137 -14.57 1.52 -3.42
CA PHE A 137 -14.94 1.18 -2.05
C PHE A 137 -13.75 0.52 -1.33
N TYR A 138 -13.44 1.01 -0.14
CA TYR A 138 -12.37 0.48 0.72
C TYR A 138 -12.94 -0.54 1.72
N THR A 139 -12.09 -1.08 2.62
CA THR A 139 -12.45 -2.23 3.46
C THR A 139 -13.69 -1.88 4.30
N PRO A 140 -14.79 -2.64 4.19
CA PRO A 140 -15.97 -2.42 5.02
C PRO A 140 -15.67 -2.66 6.49
N LEU A 141 -16.05 -1.70 7.34
CA LEU A 141 -15.97 -1.79 8.78
C LEU A 141 -17.31 -2.27 9.33
N ILE A 142 -17.33 -3.45 9.96
CA ILE A 142 -18.52 -3.95 10.66
C ILE A 142 -18.67 -3.17 11.97
N ILE A 143 -19.87 -2.62 12.20
CA ILE A 143 -20.25 -1.97 13.44
C ILE A 143 -20.97 -3.02 14.30
N PRO A 144 -20.65 -3.18 15.60
CA PRO A 144 -21.28 -4.19 16.46
C PRO A 144 -22.73 -3.86 16.85
N LYS A 145 -23.41 -2.99 16.09
CA LYS A 145 -24.80 -2.61 16.26
C LYS A 145 -25.54 -2.87 14.96
N ASP A 146 -26.71 -3.45 15.09
CA ASP A 146 -27.75 -3.45 14.07
C ASP A 146 -28.49 -2.11 14.16
N LEU A 147 -28.45 -1.32 13.10
CA LEU A 147 -28.98 0.04 13.04
C LEU A 147 -30.30 0.10 12.24
N ASP A 148 -30.63 -0.93 11.46
CA ASP A 148 -31.89 -1.02 10.70
C ASP A 148 -32.89 -2.05 11.28
N ASN A 149 -32.49 -2.80 12.30
CA ASN A 149 -33.24 -3.83 13.05
C ASN A 149 -33.54 -5.09 12.22
N ASP A 150 -32.62 -5.50 11.33
CA ASP A 150 -32.75 -6.73 10.53
C ASP A 150 -32.07 -7.98 11.13
N ASN A 151 -31.55 -7.85 12.35
CA ASN A 151 -30.76 -8.79 13.15
C ASN A 151 -29.34 -9.07 12.63
N VAL A 152 -28.83 -8.29 11.68
CA VAL A 152 -27.44 -8.37 11.20
C VAL A 152 -26.72 -7.07 11.55
N PRO A 153 -25.48 -7.08 12.07
CA PRO A 153 -24.75 -5.85 12.32
C PRO A 153 -24.41 -5.10 11.02
N ASP A 154 -24.52 -3.78 11.03
CA ASP A 154 -24.35 -2.94 9.84
C ASP A 154 -22.89 -2.56 9.56
N ILE A 155 -22.62 -2.01 8.37
CA ILE A 155 -21.27 -1.60 7.98
C ILE A 155 -21.14 -0.10 7.73
N VAL A 156 -19.95 0.41 8.03
CA VAL A 156 -19.45 1.70 7.55
C VAL A 156 -18.41 1.46 6.46
N VAL A 157 -18.50 2.18 5.35
CA VAL A 157 -17.55 2.07 4.24
C VAL A 157 -17.17 3.45 3.70
N MET A 158 -15.92 3.58 3.26
CA MET A 158 -15.46 4.76 2.53
C MET A 158 -15.67 4.55 1.03
N HIS A 159 -16.39 5.46 0.39
CA HIS A 159 -16.50 5.56 -1.07
C HIS A 159 -15.73 6.78 -1.56
N GLY A 160 -14.64 6.57 -2.27
CA GLY A 160 -13.74 7.67 -2.62
C GLY A 160 -12.59 7.28 -3.54
N GLY A 161 -11.73 8.26 -3.79
CA GLY A 161 -10.64 8.12 -4.74
C GLY A 161 -11.11 8.26 -6.19
N ASP A 162 -10.18 8.65 -7.05
CA ASP A 162 -10.36 8.64 -8.49
C ASP A 162 -9.07 8.10 -9.13
N PRO A 163 -9.06 6.84 -9.58
CA PRO A 163 -7.88 6.23 -10.17
C PRO A 163 -7.52 6.83 -11.54
N LEU A 164 -8.44 7.56 -12.19
CA LEU A 164 -8.26 8.16 -13.50
C LEU A 164 -7.84 9.63 -13.42
N ARG A 165 -7.88 10.23 -12.23
CA ARG A 165 -7.54 11.63 -12.03
C ARG A 165 -6.05 11.85 -12.21
N LYS A 166 -5.69 12.84 -13.04
CA LYS A 166 -4.30 13.26 -13.19
C LYS A 166 -3.85 14.03 -11.94
N PRO A 167 -2.56 13.97 -11.57
CA PRO A 167 -2.02 14.75 -10.46
C PRO A 167 -2.44 16.23 -10.54
N LYS A 168 -2.81 16.82 -9.39
CA LYS A 168 -3.22 18.24 -9.23
C LYS A 168 -4.48 18.69 -9.98
N GLN A 169 -5.21 17.79 -10.65
CA GLN A 169 -6.56 18.11 -11.11
C GLN A 169 -7.46 18.38 -9.89
N ALA A 170 -8.38 19.35 -10.03
CA ALA A 170 -9.36 19.60 -8.99
C ALA A 170 -10.10 18.31 -8.62
N ILE A 171 -10.39 18.12 -7.34
CA ILE A 171 -11.14 16.97 -6.85
C ILE A 171 -12.53 17.01 -7.48
N GLN A 172 -12.80 16.04 -8.35
CA GLN A 172 -14.12 15.85 -8.96
C GLN A 172 -14.95 14.87 -8.13
N ASN A 173 -14.31 13.84 -7.60
CA ASN A 173 -14.93 12.80 -6.79
C ASN A 173 -14.66 13.02 -5.30
N VAL A 174 -15.53 13.78 -4.65
CA VAL A 174 -15.49 13.96 -3.20
C VAL A 174 -15.77 12.63 -2.50
N ALA A 175 -14.95 12.27 -1.51
CA ALA A 175 -15.15 11.06 -0.74
C ALA A 175 -16.39 11.14 0.16
N ARG A 176 -16.97 9.98 0.42
CA ARG A 176 -18.19 9.80 1.21
C ARG A 176 -17.97 8.71 2.23
N LEU A 177 -18.39 9.00 3.46
CA LEU A 177 -18.55 7.97 4.47
C LEU A 177 -20.00 7.50 4.42
N MET A 178 -20.18 6.20 4.24
CA MET A 178 -21.48 5.57 4.00
C MET A 178 -21.75 4.53 5.07
N LEU A 179 -23.00 4.49 5.53
CA LEU A 179 -23.55 3.47 6.40
C LEU A 179 -24.53 2.64 5.57
N ILE A 180 -24.31 1.34 5.54
CA ILE A 180 -25.00 0.41 4.65
C ILE A 180 -25.45 -0.81 5.45
N SER A 181 -26.67 -1.27 5.18
CA SER A 181 -27.19 -2.53 5.69
C SER A 181 -26.34 -3.69 5.19
N SER A 182 -25.70 -4.42 6.11
CA SER A 182 -24.82 -5.53 5.73
C SER A 182 -25.59 -6.67 5.07
N LYS A 183 -26.86 -6.85 5.41
CA LYS A 183 -27.72 -7.93 4.89
C LYS A 183 -28.28 -7.64 3.50
N THR A 184 -28.60 -6.38 3.22
CA THR A 184 -29.35 -6.00 2.00
C THR A 184 -28.57 -5.13 1.03
N GLY A 185 -27.47 -4.51 1.46
CA GLY A 185 -26.75 -3.51 0.69
C GLY A 185 -27.48 -2.15 0.61
N GLN A 186 -28.58 -1.96 1.35
CA GLN A 186 -29.30 -0.69 1.37
C GLN A 186 -28.48 0.40 2.05
N ILE A 187 -28.35 1.56 1.41
CA ILE A 187 -27.68 2.72 2.01
C ILE A 187 -28.60 3.33 3.07
N LEU A 188 -28.26 3.18 4.34
CA LEU A 188 -28.99 3.75 5.47
C LEU A 188 -28.71 5.25 5.60
N ARG A 189 -27.43 5.64 5.44
CA ARG A 189 -27.01 7.04 5.51
C ARG A 189 -25.68 7.24 4.79
N TRP A 190 -25.44 8.44 4.29
CA TRP A 190 -24.12 8.83 3.81
C TRP A 190 -23.90 10.33 3.98
N SER A 191 -22.64 10.74 3.97
CA SER A 191 -22.28 12.16 3.94
C SER A 191 -20.94 12.36 3.26
N TYR A 192 -20.80 13.48 2.56
CA TYR A 192 -19.50 13.92 2.07
C TYR A 192 -18.56 14.20 3.23
N VAL A 193 -17.31 13.76 3.12
CA VAL A 193 -16.29 14.09 4.10
C VAL A 193 -16.08 15.62 4.19
N PRO A 194 -15.62 16.15 5.34
CA PRO A 194 -15.31 17.56 5.47
C PRO A 194 -14.29 18.03 4.41
N HIS A 195 -14.35 19.32 4.06
CA HIS A 195 -13.47 19.95 3.06
C HIS A 195 -13.57 19.38 1.63
N ASN A 196 -14.57 18.55 1.35
CA ASN A 196 -14.77 17.93 0.04
C ASN A 196 -13.51 17.22 -0.48
N ALA A 197 -12.74 16.61 0.41
CA ALA A 197 -11.52 15.89 0.07
C ALA A 197 -11.81 14.52 -0.57
N GLU A 198 -10.82 13.96 -1.26
CA GLU A 198 -10.78 12.53 -1.59
C GLU A 198 -10.37 11.71 -0.36
N SER A 199 -10.50 10.39 -0.45
CA SER A 199 -10.03 9.45 0.56
C SER A 199 -9.73 8.11 -0.09
N TYR A 200 -8.64 7.50 0.36
CA TYR A 200 -8.21 6.15 -0.01
C TYR A 200 -8.19 5.21 1.21
N TYR A 201 -8.90 5.60 2.27
CA TYR A 201 -8.75 5.08 3.62
C TYR A 201 -9.84 4.06 3.95
N SER A 202 -9.46 2.93 4.56
CA SER A 202 -10.39 1.98 5.17
C SER A 202 -10.78 2.44 6.58
N PRO A 203 -12.07 2.77 6.87
CA PRO A 203 -12.51 3.26 8.18
C PRO A 203 -12.23 2.27 9.31
N GLN A 204 -12.06 2.78 10.53
CA GLN A 204 -11.81 1.96 11.72
C GLN A 204 -12.73 2.35 12.87
N LEU A 205 -12.95 1.41 13.78
CA LEU A 205 -13.79 1.60 14.96
C LEU A 205 -12.92 1.84 16.20
N LEU A 206 -13.24 2.91 16.94
CA LEU A 206 -12.77 3.15 18.29
C LEU A 206 -13.97 3.08 19.24
N VAL A 207 -13.76 2.53 20.42
CA VAL A 207 -14.77 2.47 21.49
C VAL A 207 -14.32 3.39 22.61
N HIS A 208 -15.06 4.48 22.81
CA HIS A 208 -14.81 5.37 23.93
C HIS A 208 -15.20 4.68 25.26
N PRO A 209 -14.57 4.97 26.41
CA PRO A 209 -14.86 4.30 27.68
C PRO A 209 -16.32 4.37 28.17
N ASP A 210 -17.11 5.32 27.66
CA ASP A 210 -18.55 5.41 27.94
C ASP A 210 -19.43 4.51 27.04
N GLY A 211 -18.82 3.71 26.15
CA GLY A 211 -19.49 2.86 25.18
C GLY A 211 -19.85 3.56 23.86
N THR A 212 -19.49 4.82 23.68
CA THR A 212 -19.70 5.52 22.41
C THR A 212 -18.83 4.93 21.30
N LEU A 213 -19.46 4.57 20.19
CA LEU A 213 -18.77 4.09 18.99
C LEU A 213 -18.30 5.27 18.14
N LEU A 214 -17.00 5.33 17.90
CA LEU A 214 -16.33 6.36 17.13
C LEU A 214 -15.72 5.77 15.86
N ILE A 215 -15.89 6.46 14.74
CA ILE A 215 -15.30 6.11 13.44
C ILE A 215 -14.07 6.99 13.23
N LEU A 216 -12.93 6.34 13.05
CA LEU A 216 -11.68 6.95 12.63
C LEU A 216 -11.58 6.86 11.10
N TYR A 217 -11.33 7.99 10.42
CA TYR A 217 -11.20 8.01 8.97
C TYR A 217 -10.23 9.09 8.46
N GLY A 218 -9.43 8.72 7.46
CA GLY A 218 -8.49 9.62 6.79
C GLY A 218 -9.04 10.23 5.50
N THR A 219 -8.49 11.38 5.11
CA THR A 219 -8.76 12.04 3.82
C THR A 219 -7.46 12.51 3.15
N GLY A 220 -7.56 12.92 1.90
CA GLY A 220 -6.46 13.38 1.05
C GLY A 220 -5.93 12.25 0.16
N GLY A 221 -4.80 12.51 -0.49
CA GLY A 221 -4.14 11.55 -1.37
C GLY A 221 -2.64 11.84 -1.49
N GLU A 222 -1.97 11.23 -2.46
CA GLU A 222 -0.52 11.33 -2.63
C GLU A 222 -0.04 12.76 -2.91
N THR A 223 -0.92 13.62 -3.42
CA THR A 223 -0.56 14.96 -3.91
C THR A 223 -1.43 16.08 -3.34
N HIS A 224 -2.30 15.76 -2.38
CA HIS A 224 -3.27 16.70 -1.81
C HIS A 224 -3.30 16.60 -0.29
N PRO A 225 -3.58 17.72 0.42
CA PRO A 225 -3.69 17.75 1.87
C PRO A 225 -4.67 16.71 2.41
N GLY A 226 -4.33 16.19 3.57
CA GLY A 226 -5.07 15.16 4.26
C GLY A 226 -5.26 15.47 5.72
N ARG A 227 -6.28 14.85 6.30
CA ARG A 227 -6.58 14.93 7.72
C ARG A 227 -7.02 13.57 8.21
N LEU A 228 -6.75 13.29 9.46
CA LEU A 228 -7.32 12.17 10.20
C LEU A 228 -8.44 12.74 11.08
N TYR A 229 -9.63 12.17 10.96
CA TYR A 229 -10.82 12.60 11.68
C TYR A 229 -11.37 11.50 12.56
N VAL A 230 -12.02 11.90 13.65
CA VAL A 230 -12.86 11.04 14.47
C VAL A 230 -14.28 11.61 14.55
N VAL A 231 -15.29 10.75 14.46
CA VAL A 231 -16.72 11.12 14.54
C VAL A 231 -17.52 9.99 15.16
N SER A 232 -18.62 10.25 15.88
CA SER A 232 -19.46 9.16 16.38
C SER A 232 -20.33 8.54 15.28
N VAL A 233 -20.63 7.24 15.42
CA VAL A 233 -21.59 6.53 14.54
C VAL A 233 -22.94 7.25 14.53
N ASP A 234 -23.41 7.72 15.70
CA ASP A 234 -24.66 8.48 15.85
C ASP A 234 -24.67 9.79 15.05
N ALA A 235 -23.53 10.49 14.98
CA ALA A 235 -23.43 11.72 14.19
C ALA A 235 -23.46 11.42 12.69
N LEU A 236 -22.86 10.32 12.24
CA LEU A 236 -22.99 9.86 10.85
C LEU A 236 -24.44 9.52 10.53
N LEU A 237 -25.12 8.74 11.37
CA LEU A 237 -26.55 8.40 11.25
C LEU A 237 -27.44 9.64 11.13
N LYS A 238 -27.19 10.67 11.93
CA LYS A 238 -27.93 11.94 11.85
C LYS A 238 -27.54 12.80 10.63
N GLY A 239 -26.55 12.38 9.84
CA GLY A 239 -26.01 13.12 8.68
C GLY A 239 -25.22 14.37 9.07
N GLN A 240 -24.64 14.37 10.27
CA GLN A 240 -23.93 15.51 10.86
C GLN A 240 -22.41 15.37 10.76
N LEU A 241 -21.92 14.55 9.82
CA LEU A 241 -20.50 14.27 9.61
C LEU A 241 -19.67 15.55 9.51
N LYS A 242 -20.08 16.52 8.68
CA LYS A 242 -19.33 17.77 8.46
C LYS A 242 -19.18 18.65 9.69
N THR A 243 -20.14 18.63 10.61
CA THR A 243 -20.14 19.51 11.79
C THR A 243 -19.58 18.84 13.05
N HIS A 244 -19.56 17.51 13.10
CA HIS A 244 -19.15 16.74 14.29
C HIS A 244 -17.84 15.96 14.11
N SER A 245 -17.22 16.00 12.93
CA SER A 245 -15.92 15.38 12.72
C SER A 245 -14.81 16.22 13.36
N ARG A 246 -14.15 15.66 14.38
CA ARG A 246 -12.99 16.26 15.05
C ARG A 246 -11.73 15.87 14.29
N ILE A 247 -10.90 16.87 13.96
CA ILE A 247 -9.57 16.63 13.39
C ILE A 247 -8.63 16.17 14.51
N ILE A 248 -7.91 15.07 14.30
CA ILE A 248 -6.86 14.60 15.20
C ILE A 248 -5.46 14.82 14.61
N PHE A 249 -5.33 14.84 13.28
CA PHE A 249 -4.10 15.14 12.57
C PHE A 249 -4.38 15.84 11.24
N GLU A 250 -3.48 16.71 10.80
CA GLU A 250 -3.55 17.43 9.52
C GLU A 250 -2.17 17.52 8.87
N ASP A 251 -2.11 17.27 7.57
CA ASP A 251 -0.95 17.55 6.73
C ASP A 251 -1.37 18.45 5.55
N CYS A 252 -0.57 19.49 5.30
CA CYS A 252 -0.81 20.49 4.26
C CYS A 252 -0.77 19.96 2.83
N CYS A 253 -0.17 18.79 2.66
CA CYS A 253 0.54 18.47 1.45
C CYS A 253 0.32 17.01 1.03
N LYS A 254 0.04 16.11 1.98
CA LYS A 254 -0.17 14.67 1.77
C LYS A 254 -1.42 14.16 2.50
N GLY A 255 -1.98 13.09 1.96
CA GLY A 255 -3.17 12.40 2.46
C GLY A 255 -2.88 11.47 3.63
N VAL A 256 -3.88 11.31 4.51
CA VAL A 256 -3.93 10.18 5.45
C VAL A 256 -4.67 9.05 4.74
N MET A 257 -3.92 8.20 4.04
CA MET A 257 -4.46 7.16 3.14
C MET A 257 -4.44 5.77 3.76
N VAL A 258 -3.49 5.52 4.66
CA VAL A 258 -3.24 4.21 5.24
C VAL A 258 -3.84 4.16 6.65
N PRO A 259 -4.65 3.13 6.99
CA PRO A 259 -5.20 2.98 8.33
C PRO A 259 -4.10 2.76 9.40
N PRO A 260 -4.13 3.45 10.54
CA PRO A 260 -3.25 3.20 11.68
C PRO A 260 -3.40 1.80 12.29
N ALA A 261 -2.38 1.33 13.00
CA ALA A 261 -2.51 0.23 13.94
C ALA A 261 -3.21 0.70 15.21
N LEU A 262 -4.20 -0.05 15.72
CA LEU A 262 -4.89 0.25 16.98
C LEU A 262 -4.43 -0.73 18.07
N ILE A 263 -3.70 -0.22 19.06
CA ILE A 263 -3.16 -1.00 20.18
C ILE A 263 -2.89 -0.09 21.37
N ASP A 264 -3.11 -0.59 22.59
CA ASP A 264 -2.74 0.12 23.82
C ASP A 264 -1.22 0.07 24.01
N ILE A 265 -0.55 1.24 23.97
CA ILE A 265 0.90 1.36 24.19
C ILE A 265 1.25 2.08 25.49
N ASN A 266 0.25 2.65 26.16
CA ASN A 266 0.42 3.42 27.39
C ASN A 266 -0.15 2.71 28.64
N ASN A 267 -0.78 1.56 28.45
CA ASN A 267 -1.38 0.66 29.44
C ASN A 267 -2.53 1.32 30.24
N ASP A 268 -3.37 2.11 29.57
CA ASP A 268 -4.62 2.68 30.10
C ASP A 268 -5.87 1.86 29.74
N SER A 269 -5.69 0.72 29.07
CA SER A 269 -6.76 -0.16 28.57
C SER A 269 -7.61 0.44 27.45
N ILE A 270 -7.14 1.52 26.80
CA ILE A 270 -7.76 2.14 25.64
C ILE A 270 -6.79 1.98 24.47
N PHE A 271 -7.32 1.60 23.30
CA PHE A 271 -6.48 1.46 22.11
C PHE A 271 -5.95 2.82 21.65
N ASP A 272 -4.63 2.95 21.60
CA ASP A 272 -3.93 4.08 21.00
C ASP A 272 -3.86 3.94 19.47
N ILE A 273 -3.53 5.03 18.79
CA ILE A 273 -3.53 5.13 17.33
C ILE A 273 -2.08 5.29 16.85
N VAL A 274 -1.52 4.25 16.23
CA VAL A 274 -0.15 4.28 15.67
C VAL A 274 -0.21 4.37 14.15
N MET A 275 -0.04 5.59 13.64
CA MET A 275 -0.19 5.93 12.24
C MET A 275 1.17 5.97 11.53
N ALA A 276 1.40 5.05 10.60
CA ALA A 276 2.38 5.26 9.53
C ALA A 276 1.75 6.18 8.48
N HIS A 277 2.00 7.48 8.62
CA HIS A 277 1.46 8.45 7.68
C HIS A 277 2.13 8.25 6.31
N PHE A 278 1.40 8.54 5.23
CA PHE A 278 1.91 8.45 3.86
C PHE A 278 3.16 9.32 3.64
N ASN A 279 3.26 10.45 4.36
CA ASN A 279 4.47 11.28 4.37
C ASN A 279 5.58 10.63 5.23
N SER A 280 6.70 11.31 5.38
CA SER A 280 7.91 10.88 6.09
C SER A 280 7.77 10.72 7.63
N THR A 281 6.63 10.28 8.18
CA THR A 281 6.39 10.28 9.63
C THR A 281 5.59 9.09 10.14
N VAL A 282 6.03 8.50 11.26
CA VAL A 282 5.22 7.59 12.08
C VAL A 282 4.83 8.33 13.36
N ILE A 283 3.55 8.31 13.72
CA ILE A 283 3.02 9.09 14.84
C ILE A 283 2.12 8.21 15.70
N ALA A 284 2.34 8.21 17.02
CA ALA A 284 1.42 7.61 17.98
C ALA A 284 0.56 8.69 18.64
N PHE A 285 -0.74 8.43 18.74
CA PHE A 285 -1.69 9.27 19.47
C PHE A 285 -2.39 8.46 20.55
N ASP A 286 -2.58 9.09 21.70
CA ASP A 286 -3.37 8.57 22.81
C ASP A 286 -4.83 8.39 22.38
N GLY A 287 -5.38 7.19 22.58
CA GLY A 287 -6.71 6.81 22.10
C GLY A 287 -7.87 7.57 22.74
N LEU A 288 -7.68 8.01 23.99
CA LEU A 288 -8.70 8.72 24.77
C LEU A 288 -8.72 10.21 24.46
N THR A 289 -7.54 10.84 24.42
CA THR A 289 -7.37 12.29 24.34
C THR A 289 -7.05 12.77 22.93
N PHE A 290 -6.58 11.88 22.05
CA PHE A 290 -6.04 12.14 20.72
C PHE A 290 -4.80 13.03 20.71
N LYS A 291 -4.06 13.09 21.83
CA LYS A 291 -2.79 13.82 21.89
C LYS A 291 -1.66 12.95 21.38
N GLN A 292 -0.71 13.55 20.67
CA GLN A 292 0.49 12.85 20.22
C GLN A 292 1.30 12.36 21.44
N ILE A 293 1.64 11.07 21.47
CA ILE A 293 2.52 10.44 22.44
C ILE A 293 3.97 10.61 21.98
N TRP A 294 4.29 10.10 20.79
CA TRP A 294 5.61 10.24 20.16
C TRP A 294 5.48 10.40 18.64
N LYS A 295 6.58 10.83 18.01
CA LYS A 295 6.71 11.01 16.56
C LYS A 295 8.11 10.60 16.11
N TYR A 296 8.17 9.84 15.03
CA TYR A 296 9.40 9.46 14.34
C TYR A 296 9.37 9.97 12.90
N GLU A 297 10.51 10.49 12.40
CA GLU A 297 10.61 11.10 11.07
C GLU A 297 11.61 10.36 10.19
N LEU A 298 11.18 9.98 8.98
CA LEU A 298 11.94 9.31 7.94
C LEU A 298 12.02 10.21 6.71
N LEU A 299 12.74 11.33 6.82
CA LEU A 299 12.71 12.41 5.83
C LEU A 299 12.98 11.96 4.39
N GLY A 300 12.14 12.39 3.45
CA GLY A 300 12.28 12.06 2.03
C GLY A 300 11.75 10.67 1.69
N SER A 301 10.85 10.15 2.51
CA SER A 301 10.19 8.87 2.28
C SER A 301 8.67 8.95 2.34
N GLU A 302 8.04 7.93 1.77
CA GLU A 302 6.60 7.72 1.75
C GLU A 302 6.25 6.24 1.96
N THR A 303 5.01 5.95 2.36
CA THR A 303 4.56 4.57 2.59
C THR A 303 3.10 4.35 2.22
N TYR A 304 2.81 3.18 1.67
CA TYR A 304 1.46 2.63 1.49
C TYR A 304 1.16 1.52 2.52
N SER A 305 2.09 1.26 3.43
CA SER A 305 2.08 0.11 4.32
C SER A 305 1.59 0.51 5.72
N THR A 306 0.69 -0.30 6.26
CA THR A 306 0.29 -0.23 7.67
C THR A 306 1.42 -0.75 8.57
N PRO A 307 1.62 -0.21 9.78
CA PRO A 307 2.55 -0.81 10.73
C PRO A 307 2.10 -2.21 11.14
N SER A 308 3.04 -3.15 11.26
CA SER A 308 2.79 -4.39 12.01
C SER A 308 3.09 -4.18 13.48
N ILE A 309 2.53 -5.04 14.34
CA ILE A 309 2.55 -4.87 15.79
C ILE A 309 3.13 -6.13 16.44
N GLY A 310 4.15 -6.00 17.28
CA GLY A 310 4.73 -7.15 17.98
C GLY A 310 5.79 -6.75 19.00
N TYR A 311 6.09 -7.62 19.95
CA TYR A 311 7.14 -7.35 20.94
C TYR A 311 8.52 -7.70 20.37
N PHE A 312 9.42 -6.73 20.22
CA PHE A 312 10.76 -6.94 19.65
C PHE A 312 11.88 -6.79 20.68
N ASN A 313 11.76 -5.88 21.65
CA ASN A 313 12.76 -5.67 22.68
C ASN A 313 12.35 -6.27 24.04
N GLU A 314 13.10 -5.95 25.10
CA GLU A 314 12.83 -6.41 26.47
C GLU A 314 11.94 -5.43 27.26
N ASP A 315 10.83 -4.99 26.67
CA ASP A 315 9.81 -4.22 27.38
C ASP A 315 8.40 -4.82 27.21
N ASN A 316 7.41 -4.19 27.86
CA ASN A 316 6.01 -4.63 27.82
C ASN A 316 5.15 -3.79 26.86
N THR A 317 5.78 -2.97 26.03
CA THR A 317 5.12 -2.10 25.06
C THR A 317 5.34 -2.68 23.66
N PRO A 318 4.27 -2.99 22.91
CA PRO A 318 4.40 -3.50 21.55
C PRO A 318 5.15 -2.54 20.62
N ASP A 319 6.06 -3.08 19.82
CA ASP A 319 6.87 -2.38 18.83
C ASP A 319 6.27 -2.48 17.42
N PHE A 320 6.76 -1.63 16.51
CA PHE A 320 6.17 -1.44 15.19
C PHE A 320 7.14 -1.67 14.04
N GLY A 321 6.82 -2.65 13.19
CA GLY A 321 7.52 -2.87 11.92
C GLY A 321 6.95 -1.94 10.85
N VAL A 322 7.79 -1.12 10.23
CA VAL A 322 7.36 -0.15 9.20
C VAL A 322 8.26 -0.21 7.97
N ILE A 323 7.65 0.01 6.81
CA ILE A 323 8.32 0.01 5.51
C ILE A 323 8.15 1.39 4.88
N TYR A 324 9.25 2.03 4.51
CA TYR A 324 9.24 3.35 3.90
C TYR A 324 10.09 3.38 2.63
N GLN A 325 9.54 3.96 1.58
CA GLN A 325 10.18 4.09 0.28
C GLN A 325 10.78 5.48 0.16
N PHE A 326 12.07 5.56 -0.18
CA PHE A 326 12.83 6.81 -0.23
C PHE A 326 13.01 7.28 -1.66
N GLY A 327 12.80 8.57 -1.90
CA GLY A 327 12.91 9.14 -3.22
C GLY A 327 12.29 10.53 -3.31
N PRO A 328 12.04 11.04 -4.53
CA PRO A 328 11.33 12.31 -4.73
C PRO A 328 9.86 12.24 -4.28
N GLY A 329 9.37 11.06 -3.92
CA GLY A 329 7.98 10.79 -3.55
C GLY A 329 7.18 10.28 -4.74
N PHE A 330 5.90 10.01 -4.51
CA PHE A 330 5.07 9.34 -5.48
C PHE A 330 5.13 10.11 -6.80
N PRO A 331 5.44 9.43 -7.91
CA PRO A 331 5.49 7.97 -7.96
C PRO A 331 6.87 7.26 -7.92
N ILE A 332 8.04 7.91 -8.02
CA ILE A 332 9.37 7.25 -8.06
C ILE A 332 9.98 7.07 -6.66
N TYR A 333 10.55 5.90 -6.43
CA TYR A 333 11.38 5.59 -5.26
C TYR A 333 12.72 4.99 -5.69
N TYR A 334 13.78 5.38 -4.99
CA TYR A 334 15.14 4.93 -5.23
C TYR A 334 15.48 3.66 -4.43
N TYR A 335 14.93 3.50 -3.24
CA TYR A 335 15.13 2.33 -2.40
C TYR A 335 14.02 2.26 -1.34
N THR A 336 13.93 1.14 -0.65
CA THR A 336 13.03 0.95 0.49
C THR A 336 13.84 0.64 1.73
N GLU A 337 13.36 1.05 2.89
CA GLU A 337 13.89 0.65 4.18
C GLU A 337 12.80 0.02 5.05
N PHE A 338 13.13 -1.09 5.69
CA PHE A 338 12.37 -1.65 6.80
C PHE A 338 13.02 -1.22 8.13
N HIS A 339 12.17 -0.71 9.03
CA HIS A 339 12.53 -0.25 10.37
C HIS A 339 11.68 -0.98 11.41
N ILE A 340 12.21 -1.15 12.61
CA ILE A 340 11.43 -1.51 13.80
C ILE A 340 11.50 -0.34 14.76
N ILE A 341 10.35 0.18 15.15
CA ILE A 341 10.19 1.36 16.00
C ILE A 341 9.70 0.93 17.37
N ASP A 342 10.40 1.38 18.40
CA ASP A 342 10.06 1.19 19.81
C ASP A 342 8.71 1.82 20.13
N GLY A 343 7.77 1.03 20.62
CA GLY A 343 6.41 1.52 20.88
C GLY A 343 6.31 2.49 22.05
N SER A 344 7.26 2.47 23.00
CA SER A 344 7.24 3.32 24.18
C SER A 344 7.69 4.76 23.87
N ASN A 345 8.57 4.92 22.88
CA ASN A 345 9.29 6.19 22.68
C ASN A 345 9.50 6.60 21.21
N GLY A 346 9.13 5.76 20.26
CA GLY A 346 9.22 6.03 18.82
C GLY A 346 10.64 5.98 18.25
N LYS A 347 11.64 5.45 18.97
CA LYS A 347 13.02 5.34 18.45
C LYS A 347 13.23 4.04 17.67
N PRO A 348 14.14 4.02 16.69
CA PRO A 348 14.46 2.78 15.98
C PRO A 348 15.19 1.79 16.89
N LEU A 349 14.77 0.52 16.86
CA LEU A 349 15.40 -0.60 17.56
C LEU A 349 16.50 -1.27 16.73
N LEU A 350 16.41 -1.18 15.40
CA LEU A 350 17.46 -1.66 14.51
C LEU A 350 18.64 -0.67 14.49
N LYS A 351 19.87 -1.17 14.66
CA LYS A 351 21.08 -0.34 14.52
C LYS A 351 21.20 0.28 13.13
N ASN A 352 20.87 -0.50 12.10
CA ASN A 352 20.76 -0.05 10.72
C ASN A 352 19.45 -0.61 10.15
N PRO A 353 18.70 0.16 9.36
CA PRO A 353 17.53 -0.37 8.67
C PRO A 353 17.92 -1.41 7.63
N ILE A 354 16.98 -2.30 7.32
CA ILE A 354 17.14 -3.27 6.24
C ILE A 354 16.77 -2.59 4.94
N ARG A 355 17.75 -2.45 4.04
CA ARG A 355 17.60 -1.73 2.77
C ARG A 355 17.28 -2.67 1.62
N MET A 356 16.36 -2.26 0.76
CA MET A 356 15.92 -2.99 -0.42
C MET A 356 16.10 -2.07 -1.64
N SER A 357 16.62 -2.57 -2.75
CA SER A 357 16.82 -1.73 -3.94
C SER A 357 15.53 -1.42 -4.69
N ILE A 358 14.48 -2.23 -4.50
CA ILE A 358 13.18 -2.09 -5.17
C ILE A 358 12.16 -1.52 -4.17
N GLY A 359 11.22 -0.71 -4.68
CA GLY A 359 10.08 -0.25 -3.90
C GLY A 359 9.23 -1.44 -3.41
N THR A 360 9.03 -1.62 -2.12
CA THR A 360 8.14 -2.67 -1.59
C THR A 360 6.95 -2.01 -0.91
N GLN A 361 5.73 -2.38 -1.33
CA GLN A 361 4.48 -1.71 -0.96
C GLN A 361 3.51 -2.64 -0.24
N SER A 362 4.04 -3.66 0.45
CA SER A 362 3.27 -4.60 1.25
C SER A 362 3.41 -4.25 2.72
N SER A 363 2.35 -4.40 3.52
CA SER A 363 2.44 -4.22 4.97
C SER A 363 3.14 -5.43 5.60
N PRO A 364 3.98 -5.25 6.63
CA PRO A 364 4.54 -6.36 7.40
C PRO A 364 3.47 -7.11 8.22
N LEU A 365 3.81 -8.31 8.68
CA LEU A 365 3.02 -9.14 9.61
C LEU A 365 3.80 -9.46 10.87
N THR A 366 3.10 -9.96 11.89
CA THR A 366 3.73 -10.45 13.11
C THR A 366 3.26 -11.87 13.43
N VAL A 367 4.21 -12.75 13.74
CA VAL A 367 3.96 -14.03 14.39
C VAL A 367 4.35 -13.93 15.86
N SER A 368 3.36 -13.98 16.74
CA SER A 368 3.57 -13.84 18.17
C SER A 368 3.93 -15.16 18.85
N THR A 369 4.85 -15.07 19.82
CA THR A 369 5.31 -16.19 20.63
C THR A 369 4.77 -16.10 22.06
N LEU A 370 4.85 -17.19 22.82
CA LEU A 370 4.48 -17.18 24.24
C LEU A 370 5.44 -16.35 25.13
N ALA A 371 6.53 -15.83 24.59
CA ALA A 371 7.55 -15.10 25.36
C ALA A 371 7.71 -13.63 24.97
N GLN A 372 6.78 -13.06 24.20
CA GLN A 372 6.86 -11.65 23.79
C GLN A 372 8.19 -11.32 23.10
N ASN A 373 8.68 -12.27 22.30
CA ASN A 373 9.76 -12.07 21.34
C ASN A 373 9.19 -12.51 20.00
N ASP A 374 8.45 -11.60 19.40
CA ASP A 374 7.65 -11.86 18.24
C ASP A 374 8.50 -11.77 16.96
N ILE A 375 8.00 -12.43 15.92
CA ILE A 375 8.68 -12.51 14.62
C ILE A 375 7.99 -11.55 13.67
N PHE A 376 8.72 -10.56 13.18
CA PHE A 376 8.23 -9.67 12.13
C PHE A 376 8.49 -10.30 10.77
N LEU A 377 7.45 -10.42 9.96
CA LEU A 377 7.53 -10.92 8.59
C LEU A 377 7.35 -9.76 7.61
N PHE A 378 8.23 -9.65 6.61
CA PHE A 378 8.13 -8.60 5.61
C PHE A 378 8.75 -9.02 4.27
N TRP A 379 8.21 -8.47 3.19
CA TRP A 379 8.77 -8.67 1.86
C TRP A 379 10.06 -7.88 1.66
N TYR A 380 11.05 -8.54 1.08
CA TYR A 380 12.33 -7.97 0.69
C TYR A 380 12.49 -8.11 -0.82
N SER A 381 12.60 -6.99 -1.54
CA SER A 381 12.77 -7.01 -3.00
C SER A 381 14.06 -6.29 -3.40
N SER A 382 14.97 -7.01 -4.05
CA SER A 382 16.27 -6.48 -4.43
C SER A 382 16.68 -6.90 -5.85
N CYS A 383 17.82 -6.40 -6.30
CA CYS A 383 18.41 -6.66 -7.60
C CYS A 383 19.74 -7.38 -7.43
N TYR A 384 20.00 -8.38 -8.25
CA TYR A 384 21.26 -9.11 -8.30
C TYR A 384 21.79 -9.19 -9.73
N ASN A 385 23.10 -9.37 -9.91
CA ASN A 385 23.72 -9.54 -11.22
C ASN A 385 23.85 -11.02 -11.58
N ARG A 386 23.41 -11.44 -12.78
CA ARG A 386 23.48 -12.84 -13.22
C ARG A 386 24.91 -13.36 -13.40
N SER A 387 25.90 -12.49 -13.64
CA SER A 387 27.29 -12.90 -13.87
C SER A 387 27.99 -13.56 -12.67
N THR A 388 27.43 -13.46 -11.46
CA THR A 388 27.96 -14.07 -10.23
C THR A 388 27.35 -15.43 -9.91
N PHE A 389 26.36 -15.90 -10.67
CA PHE A 389 25.58 -17.10 -10.34
C PHE A 389 26.28 -18.44 -10.66
N GLY A 390 27.61 -18.45 -10.76
CA GLY A 390 28.37 -19.57 -11.33
C GLY A 390 29.53 -20.14 -10.53
N ASN A 391 30.02 -19.50 -9.47
CA ASN A 391 31.16 -20.02 -8.70
C ASN A 391 31.03 -19.68 -7.21
N ASP A 392 30.82 -20.71 -6.40
CA ASP A 392 31.05 -20.81 -4.94
C ASP A 392 31.22 -19.47 -4.17
N SER A 393 30.10 -18.86 -3.79
CA SER A 393 29.86 -18.29 -2.45
C SER A 393 28.52 -17.55 -2.43
N ILE A 394 27.74 -17.80 -1.39
CA ILE A 394 26.47 -17.13 -1.06
C ILE A 394 26.77 -15.71 -0.54
N HIS A 395 27.47 -14.93 -1.35
CA HIS A 395 27.66 -13.49 -1.18
C HIS A 395 27.15 -12.81 -2.43
N ASN A 396 25.82 -12.83 -2.56
CA ASN A 396 25.12 -11.97 -3.50
C ASN A 396 25.40 -10.52 -3.06
N GLU A 397 26.24 -9.79 -3.78
CA GLU A 397 26.35 -8.35 -3.57
C GLU A 397 25.03 -7.72 -4.06
N ASP A 398 24.16 -7.40 -3.11
CA ASP A 398 22.96 -6.60 -3.37
C ASP A 398 23.37 -5.30 -4.05
N ILE A 399 22.77 -5.04 -5.22
CA ILE A 399 23.04 -3.80 -5.94
C ILE A 399 22.09 -2.74 -5.40
N ILE A 400 22.56 -1.95 -4.44
CA ILE A 400 21.82 -0.82 -3.87
C ILE A 400 22.65 0.45 -4.10
N THR A 401 22.11 1.38 -4.88
CA THR A 401 22.66 2.74 -4.98
C THR A 401 21.65 3.77 -4.49
N ASN A 402 22.14 4.90 -4.01
CA ASN A 402 21.30 6.06 -3.69
C ASN A 402 21.20 7.03 -4.87
N ASP A 403 21.78 6.66 -6.02
CA ASP A 403 21.88 7.54 -7.17
C ASP A 403 20.48 7.83 -7.71
N PRO A 404 20.12 9.12 -7.86
CA PRO A 404 18.86 9.48 -8.48
C PRO A 404 18.87 8.97 -9.93
N TYR A 405 17.72 8.50 -10.38
CA TYR A 405 17.50 8.15 -11.78
C TYR A 405 16.20 8.78 -12.27
N TYR A 406 16.12 8.98 -13.58
CA TYR A 406 15.00 9.62 -14.23
C TYR A 406 14.55 8.80 -15.43
N LEU A 407 13.24 8.67 -15.59
CA LEU A 407 12.63 8.04 -16.76
C LEU A 407 12.20 9.08 -17.78
N ARG A 408 12.17 8.69 -19.05
CA ARG A 408 11.59 9.50 -20.12
C ARG A 408 10.08 9.71 -19.84
N SER A 409 9.61 10.94 -20.07
CA SER A 409 8.22 11.37 -19.80
C SER A 409 7.23 10.94 -20.88
N ASP A 410 7.67 10.18 -21.88
CA ASP A 410 6.88 9.72 -23.02
C ASP A 410 6.07 8.45 -22.73
N THR A 411 6.11 7.98 -21.48
CA THR A 411 5.41 6.81 -20.98
C THR A 411 4.33 7.18 -19.96
N THR A 412 3.21 6.45 -20.00
CA THR A 412 2.10 6.65 -19.06
C THR A 412 2.44 6.13 -17.67
N VAL A 413 1.66 6.57 -16.66
CA VAL A 413 1.79 6.10 -15.29
C VAL A 413 1.66 4.57 -15.18
N HIS A 414 0.71 4.03 -15.94
CA HIS A 414 0.45 2.61 -15.99
C HIS A 414 1.57 1.81 -16.69
N GLU A 415 2.21 2.38 -17.72
CA GLU A 415 3.36 1.72 -18.37
C GLU A 415 4.60 1.75 -17.46
N THR A 416 4.80 2.85 -16.75
CA THR A 416 5.93 3.03 -15.83
C THR A 416 5.79 2.18 -14.57
N SER A 417 4.58 1.93 -14.06
CA SER A 417 4.37 0.95 -12.98
C SER A 417 4.76 -0.49 -13.35
N ARG A 418 5.01 -0.76 -14.64
CA ARG A 418 5.36 -2.07 -15.18
C ARG A 418 6.75 -2.13 -15.86
N ALA A 419 7.66 -1.14 -15.74
CA ALA A 419 8.93 -1.00 -16.52
C ALA A 419 10.02 -2.14 -16.51
N ASP A 420 11.33 -1.84 -16.44
CA ASP A 420 12.36 -2.81 -15.97
C ASP A 420 13.37 -2.22 -14.94
N PHE A 421 13.11 -2.10 -13.63
CA PHE A 421 13.86 -1.35 -12.64
C PHE A 421 15.28 -1.84 -12.47
N CYS A 422 15.48 -3.15 -12.25
CA CYS A 422 16.83 -3.68 -12.10
C CYS A 422 17.65 -3.45 -13.37
N ARG A 423 17.06 -3.71 -14.55
CA ARG A 423 17.71 -3.46 -15.84
C ARG A 423 17.98 -1.98 -16.12
N LEU A 424 16.98 -1.13 -15.94
CA LEU A 424 17.03 0.31 -16.20
C LEU A 424 18.06 1.00 -15.32
N ARG A 425 18.24 0.52 -14.09
CA ARG A 425 19.15 1.14 -13.13
C ARG A 425 20.55 0.54 -13.17
N TYR A 426 20.65 -0.79 -13.23
CA TYR A 426 21.91 -1.51 -13.02
C TYR A 426 22.44 -2.23 -14.26
N GLY A 427 21.72 -2.19 -15.39
CA GLY A 427 22.11 -2.76 -16.67
C GLY A 427 21.46 -4.11 -16.98
N ASP A 428 21.63 -4.60 -18.20
CA ASP A 428 20.87 -5.73 -18.77
C ASP A 428 21.03 -7.07 -18.06
N LEU A 429 22.10 -7.24 -17.28
CA LEU A 429 22.36 -8.46 -16.51
C LEU A 429 21.72 -8.45 -15.11
N ALA A 430 21.16 -7.32 -14.68
CA ALA A 430 20.53 -7.20 -13.37
C ALA A 430 19.09 -7.74 -13.39
N LYS A 431 18.77 -8.60 -12.42
CA LYS A 431 17.44 -9.24 -12.29
C LYS A 431 16.85 -8.99 -10.91
N GLN A 432 15.53 -8.89 -10.85
CA GLN A 432 14.79 -8.81 -9.59
C GLN A 432 14.75 -10.17 -8.91
N TYR A 433 14.82 -10.15 -7.59
CA TYR A 433 14.36 -11.23 -6.74
C TYR A 433 13.60 -10.68 -5.55
N THR A 434 12.73 -11.53 -5.01
CA THR A 434 11.94 -11.21 -3.83
C THR A 434 12.04 -12.34 -2.82
N GLN A 435 12.20 -11.99 -1.56
CA GLN A 435 12.20 -12.91 -0.44
C GLN A 435 11.14 -12.51 0.57
N PHE A 436 10.51 -13.47 1.22
CA PHE A 436 9.73 -13.20 2.42
C PHE A 436 10.65 -13.43 3.61
N LEU A 437 11.00 -12.37 4.35
CA LEU A 437 11.96 -12.43 5.45
C LEU A 437 11.24 -12.44 6.79
N ALA A 438 11.79 -13.22 7.72
CA ALA A 438 11.46 -13.21 9.14
C ALA A 438 12.61 -12.56 9.91
N ILE A 439 12.32 -11.58 10.75
CA ILE A 439 13.28 -10.98 11.68
C ILE A 439 12.83 -11.15 13.12
N THR A 440 13.80 -11.47 13.99
CA THR A 440 13.64 -11.57 15.44
C THR A 440 14.75 -10.83 16.15
N SER A 441 14.55 -10.48 17.42
CA SER A 441 15.57 -9.86 18.25
C SER A 441 16.76 -10.81 18.50
N PRO A 442 18.03 -10.36 18.54
CA PRO A 442 18.52 -8.99 18.36
C PRO A 442 18.96 -8.72 16.91
N ASN A 443 18.10 -8.99 15.92
CA ASN A 443 18.29 -8.86 14.46
C ASN A 443 18.76 -10.14 13.74
N ILE A 444 18.20 -11.29 14.11
CA ILE A 444 18.38 -12.52 13.33
C ILE A 444 17.34 -12.52 12.22
N THR A 445 17.82 -12.46 10.97
CA THR A 445 16.99 -12.45 9.77
C THR A 445 17.10 -13.80 9.05
N THR A 446 15.99 -14.34 8.57
CA THR A 446 15.93 -15.61 7.84
C THR A 446 14.89 -15.52 6.72
N ALA A 447 15.21 -16.02 5.53
CA ALA A 447 14.26 -16.10 4.43
C ALA A 447 13.35 -17.32 4.60
N ILE A 448 12.04 -17.13 4.53
CA ILE A 448 11.04 -18.22 4.51
C ILE A 448 10.58 -18.55 3.08
N TYR A 449 10.79 -17.62 2.15
CA TYR A 449 10.55 -17.80 0.72
C TYR A 449 11.60 -17.03 -0.08
N ASP A 450 11.98 -17.57 -1.23
CA ASP A 450 12.88 -16.92 -2.19
C ASP A 450 12.42 -17.19 -3.63
N SER A 451 12.12 -16.12 -4.35
CA SER A 451 11.64 -16.21 -5.73
C SER A 451 12.64 -16.82 -6.70
N ARG A 452 13.93 -16.92 -6.33
CA ARG A 452 14.99 -17.52 -7.17
C ARG A 452 15.01 -19.03 -7.12
N THR A 453 14.54 -19.62 -6.04
CA THR A 453 14.32 -21.07 -5.96
C THR A 453 12.88 -21.41 -6.30
N ASP A 454 11.97 -20.44 -6.16
CA ASP A 454 10.51 -20.57 -6.26
C ASP A 454 9.88 -21.63 -5.32
N GLU A 455 10.73 -22.24 -4.50
CA GLU A 455 10.40 -23.12 -3.41
C GLU A 455 10.46 -22.34 -2.09
N PRO A 456 9.47 -22.52 -1.20
CA PRO A 456 9.62 -22.21 0.22
C PRO A 456 10.98 -22.69 0.72
N ILE A 457 11.75 -21.83 1.37
CA ILE A 457 12.98 -22.27 2.03
C ILE A 457 12.52 -22.92 3.33
N VAL A 458 12.31 -24.25 3.29
CA VAL A 458 11.78 -25.08 4.40
C VAL A 458 12.77 -25.19 5.58
N ASP A 459 13.88 -24.47 5.55
CA ASP A 459 14.89 -24.49 6.59
C ASP A 459 14.52 -23.56 7.77
N LYS A 460 13.61 -24.08 8.60
CA LYS A 460 13.78 -24.16 10.06
C LYS A 460 14.32 -22.91 10.77
N ILE A 461 13.42 -21.99 11.11
CA ILE A 461 13.74 -20.86 11.99
C ILE A 461 14.09 -21.37 13.38
N ASN A 462 15.33 -21.20 13.84
CA ASN A 462 15.75 -21.54 15.20
C ASN A 462 15.57 -20.34 16.15
N TYR A 463 14.33 -20.06 16.57
CA TYR A 463 14.06 -18.99 17.55
C TYR A 463 14.34 -19.41 19.01
N THR A 464 14.69 -20.68 19.26
CA THR A 464 14.82 -21.27 20.61
C THR A 464 16.03 -20.77 21.39
N GLU A 465 17.15 -20.45 20.72
CA GLU A 465 18.36 -19.98 21.39
C GLU A 465 18.21 -18.57 22.00
N ILE A 466 17.32 -17.76 21.42
CA ILE A 466 17.04 -16.37 21.78
C ILE A 466 16.10 -16.32 22.99
N SER A 467 15.02 -17.07 22.87
CA SER A 467 13.96 -17.30 23.83
C SER A 467 14.42 -17.86 25.19
N TYR A 468 15.39 -18.79 25.18
CA TYR A 468 15.84 -19.47 26.40
C TYR A 468 16.66 -18.56 27.34
N ASN A 469 17.40 -17.59 26.79
CA ASN A 469 18.12 -16.61 27.61
C ASN A 469 17.15 -15.64 28.31
N TRP A 470 16.04 -15.29 27.66
CA TRP A 470 14.95 -14.49 28.23
C TRP A 470 14.21 -15.20 29.38
N TYR A 471 13.81 -16.46 29.19
CA TYR A 471 13.10 -17.24 30.22
C TYR A 471 13.94 -17.41 31.51
N ARG A 472 15.26 -17.56 31.37
CA ARG A 472 16.17 -17.64 32.53
C ARG A 472 16.27 -16.33 33.31
N ASN A 473 16.25 -15.19 32.63
CA ASN A 473 16.49 -13.90 33.26
C ASN A 473 15.23 -13.34 33.94
N ASN A 474 14.04 -13.62 33.42
CA ASN A 474 12.79 -13.00 33.90
C ASN A 474 12.08 -13.74 35.04
N ILE A 475 12.36 -15.03 35.29
CA ILE A 475 11.91 -15.70 36.54
C ILE A 475 12.75 -15.25 37.75
N ALA A 476 13.97 -14.75 37.53
CA ALA A 476 14.84 -14.29 38.61
C ALA A 476 14.50 -12.87 39.12
N ASN A 477 13.74 -12.07 38.34
CA ASN A 477 13.54 -10.64 38.60
C ASN A 477 12.12 -10.26 39.08
N SER A 478 11.19 -11.21 39.21
CA SER A 478 9.83 -10.95 39.72
C SER A 478 9.77 -10.59 41.21
N GLU A 479 10.89 -10.61 41.94
CA GLU A 479 10.95 -10.25 43.37
C GLU A 479 11.49 -8.84 43.66
N ALA A 480 11.94 -8.07 42.66
CA ALA A 480 12.62 -6.81 42.92
C ALA A 480 12.21 -5.71 41.95
N GLN A 481 11.11 -5.00 42.25
CA GLN A 481 11.09 -3.53 42.37
C GLN A 481 9.67 -2.98 42.45
N SER A 482 9.24 -2.78 43.69
CA SER A 482 8.17 -1.87 44.07
C SER A 482 8.76 -0.47 44.34
N ILE A 483 8.08 0.56 43.81
CA ILE A 483 8.00 1.95 44.32
C ILE A 483 9.21 2.89 44.04
N THR A 484 8.99 3.96 43.27
CA THR A 484 8.95 5.37 43.75
C THR A 484 8.68 6.38 42.62
N ASN A 485 7.55 7.10 42.72
CA ASN A 485 7.18 8.27 41.91
C ASN A 485 7.81 9.56 42.46
N ARG A 486 8.30 10.45 41.59
CA ARG A 486 8.42 11.90 41.88
C ARG A 486 8.08 12.76 40.63
N PRO A 487 7.32 13.87 40.78
CA PRO A 487 6.78 14.68 39.68
C PRO A 487 7.70 15.86 39.30
N ILE A 488 7.60 16.31 38.04
CA ILE A 488 8.34 17.48 37.51
C ILE A 488 7.35 18.49 36.91
N ASN A 489 7.53 19.77 37.28
CA ASN A 489 6.72 20.93 36.89
C ASN A 489 7.14 21.53 35.53
N PHE A 490 6.15 21.96 34.74
CA PHE A 490 6.32 22.64 33.45
C PHE A 490 6.21 24.17 33.58
N ALA A 491 7.11 24.90 32.90
CA ALA A 491 7.05 26.35 32.76
C ALA A 491 6.68 26.74 31.31
N THR A 492 5.67 27.59 31.19
CA THR A 492 5.08 28.14 29.97
C THR A 492 5.85 29.35 29.44
N ASN A 493 6.03 29.49 28.12
CA ASN A 493 6.41 30.76 27.49
C ASN A 493 5.56 31.06 26.25
N ASN A 494 5.08 32.30 26.20
CA ASN A 494 4.07 32.84 25.28
C ASN A 494 4.61 33.17 23.89
N ALA A 495 3.75 32.95 22.89
CA ALA A 495 3.94 33.31 21.48
C ALA A 495 3.30 34.67 21.16
N ASN A 496 4.00 35.50 20.37
CA ASN A 496 3.52 36.79 19.87
C ASN A 496 2.91 36.65 18.47
N GLN A 497 1.78 37.32 18.27
CA GLN A 497 1.03 37.49 17.02
C GLN A 497 1.68 38.55 16.11
N ILE A 498 1.59 38.37 14.79
CA ILE A 498 1.69 39.45 13.80
C ILE A 498 0.60 39.25 12.73
N ASP A 499 -0.05 40.36 12.41
CA ASP A 499 -1.27 40.57 11.62
C ASP A 499 -0.99 40.67 10.10
N PHE A 500 -1.94 40.26 9.26
CA PHE A 500 -1.90 40.30 7.79
C PHE A 500 -3.22 40.84 7.24
N ASN A 501 -3.19 42.00 6.58
CA ASN A 501 -4.33 42.58 5.86
C ASN A 501 -3.96 43.03 4.45
N ASP A 502 -4.97 42.91 3.57
CA ASP A 502 -5.15 43.45 2.22
C ASP A 502 -4.33 42.81 1.08
N ILE A 503 -4.87 42.45 -0.09
CA ILE A 503 -5.84 43.14 -0.95
C ILE A 503 -6.64 42.13 -1.80
N GLN A 504 -7.95 42.34 -1.91
CA GLN A 504 -8.86 41.72 -2.89
C GLN A 504 -8.93 42.50 -4.22
N GLN A 505 -9.50 41.82 -5.23
CA GLN A 505 -10.38 42.30 -6.33
C GLN A 505 -9.77 42.13 -7.75
N ASN A 506 -10.13 41.05 -8.47
CA ASN A 506 -11.24 40.87 -9.46
C ASN A 506 -10.96 41.54 -10.83
N PRO A 507 -11.61 41.18 -11.97
CA PRO A 507 -12.35 39.96 -12.36
C PRO A 507 -12.00 39.49 -13.81
N SER A 508 -12.71 38.44 -14.28
CA SER A 508 -12.98 38.05 -15.69
C SER A 508 -12.34 36.77 -16.24
N LEU A 509 -12.85 35.66 -15.73
CA LEU A 509 -13.13 34.45 -16.51
C LEU A 509 -14.17 34.76 -17.60
N ARG A 510 -13.72 35.20 -18.79
CA ARG A 510 -14.52 35.11 -20.02
C ARG A 510 -13.58 35.19 -21.21
N ASN A 511 -13.56 34.12 -22.02
CA ASN A 511 -12.83 33.91 -23.30
C ASN A 511 -11.79 32.79 -23.28
N ARG A 512 -12.11 31.66 -22.63
CA ARG A 512 -11.26 30.46 -22.61
C ARG A 512 -11.62 29.39 -23.65
N TYR A 513 -12.36 29.75 -24.71
CA TYR A 513 -12.82 28.77 -25.70
C TYR A 513 -12.51 29.09 -27.18
N GLU A 514 -11.87 30.23 -27.49
CA GLU A 514 -11.62 30.62 -28.90
C GLU A 514 -10.14 30.76 -29.30
N ALA A 515 -9.17 30.62 -28.39
CA ALA A 515 -7.75 30.83 -28.70
C ALA A 515 -6.99 29.56 -29.11
N LEU A 516 -7.63 28.39 -29.20
CA LEU A 516 -7.01 27.12 -29.59
C LEU A 516 -6.74 26.96 -31.10
N LYS A 517 -6.82 28.03 -31.90
CA LYS A 517 -6.76 27.93 -33.38
C LYS A 517 -5.62 28.67 -34.09
N LYS A 518 -4.59 29.18 -33.41
CA LYS A 518 -3.44 29.80 -34.13
C LYS A 518 -2.08 29.42 -33.56
N TYR A 519 -1.51 28.35 -34.11
CA TYR A 519 -0.09 28.00 -33.99
C TYR A 519 0.74 28.67 -35.10
N LYS A 520 1.87 29.31 -34.76
CA LYS A 520 3.12 29.31 -35.56
C LYS A 520 4.35 29.89 -34.81
N LYS A 521 5.46 29.15 -34.92
CA LYS A 521 6.92 29.42 -34.80
C LYS A 521 7.47 30.28 -33.65
N TRP A 522 8.48 29.71 -32.96
CA TRP A 522 9.22 30.28 -31.84
C TRP A 522 10.20 31.37 -32.29
N SER A 523 10.54 32.30 -31.38
CA SER A 523 11.49 33.38 -31.67
C SER A 523 12.94 32.87 -31.71
N PRO A 524 13.79 33.38 -32.63
CA PRO A 524 15.20 33.00 -32.73
C PRO A 524 16.03 33.26 -31.45
N ALA A 525 15.65 34.24 -30.65
CA ALA A 525 16.38 34.63 -29.42
C ALA A 525 16.38 33.52 -28.36
N ILE A 526 15.28 32.77 -28.24
CA ILE A 526 15.18 31.65 -27.29
C ILE A 526 16.04 30.46 -27.75
N LEU A 527 16.14 30.26 -29.07
CA LEU A 527 16.99 29.20 -29.65
C LEU A 527 18.49 29.49 -29.44
N ASP A 528 18.91 30.75 -29.57
CA ASP A 528 20.31 31.16 -29.32
C ASP A 528 20.71 31.04 -27.84
N GLU A 529 19.82 31.39 -26.92
CA GLU A 529 20.07 31.28 -25.47
C GLU A 529 20.14 29.81 -25.03
N LEU A 530 19.32 28.94 -25.64
CA LEU A 530 19.37 27.49 -25.49
C LEU A 530 20.71 26.89 -25.96
N ASP A 531 21.34 27.43 -27.01
CA ASP A 531 22.64 26.96 -27.52
C ASP A 531 23.83 27.49 -26.71
N ARG A 532 23.71 28.71 -26.16
CA ARG A 532 24.74 29.32 -25.32
C ARG A 532 24.92 28.61 -23.99
N ILE A 533 23.83 28.15 -23.38
CA ILE A 533 23.87 27.52 -22.05
C ILE A 533 24.45 26.09 -22.09
N LEU A 534 24.27 25.37 -23.19
CA LEU A 534 24.76 23.99 -23.33
C LEU A 534 26.23 23.89 -23.77
N SER A 535 26.84 25.01 -24.19
CA SER A 535 28.25 25.07 -24.58
C SER A 535 29.21 25.41 -23.43
N THR A 536 28.70 25.83 -22.27
CA THR A 536 29.52 26.18 -21.11
C THR A 536 29.74 24.99 -20.17
N ASN A 537 30.84 24.28 -20.39
CA ASN A 537 31.43 23.37 -19.41
C ASN A 537 32.15 24.18 -18.32
N SER A 538 31.48 24.60 -17.25
CA SER A 538 32.17 24.93 -16.00
C SER A 538 31.33 24.63 -14.77
N TYR A 539 31.85 23.71 -13.96
CA TYR A 539 31.35 23.23 -12.68
C TYR A 539 31.34 24.32 -11.60
N ASP A 540 30.34 24.28 -10.72
CA ASP A 540 30.53 24.52 -9.30
C ASP A 540 29.72 23.48 -8.50
N SER A 541 30.36 22.87 -7.51
CA SER A 541 29.97 21.58 -6.90
C SER A 541 29.35 21.70 -5.50
N ASN A 542 29.00 22.91 -5.06
CA ASN A 542 28.61 23.16 -3.65
C ASN A 542 27.17 23.64 -3.41
N LEU A 543 26.24 23.43 -4.35
CA LEU A 543 24.84 23.88 -4.24
C LEU A 543 23.83 22.73 -4.17
N LEU A 544 24.13 21.71 -3.37
CA LEU A 544 23.19 20.62 -3.07
C LEU A 544 22.72 20.72 -1.61
N ARG A 545 21.79 21.63 -1.32
CA ARG A 545 20.92 21.48 -0.15
C ARG A 545 19.60 22.21 -0.37
N ARG A 546 18.53 21.40 -0.38
CA ARG A 546 17.10 21.74 -0.40
C ARG A 546 16.57 22.22 -1.75
N ARG A 547 15.94 21.31 -2.49
CA ARG A 547 14.86 21.62 -3.44
C ARG A 547 13.99 20.37 -3.66
N ARG A 548 12.67 20.58 -3.68
CA ARG A 548 11.64 19.57 -3.91
C ARG A 548 11.78 19.04 -5.34
N LEU A 549 11.79 17.72 -5.50
CA LEU A 549 12.01 17.02 -6.76
C LEU A 549 10.71 16.42 -7.33
N ARG A 550 10.76 16.17 -8.64
CA ARG A 550 9.68 15.87 -9.60
C ARG A 550 9.00 14.52 -9.40
N ARG A 551 7.86 14.34 -10.09
CA ARG A 551 6.94 13.19 -9.97
C ARG A 551 6.80 12.43 -11.31
N HIS A 552 7.41 11.25 -11.43
CA HIS A 552 7.15 10.19 -12.44
C HIS A 552 7.16 8.82 -11.75
N VAL A 553 6.70 7.71 -12.36
CA VAL A 553 6.11 6.57 -11.61
C VAL A 553 7.01 5.49 -11.11
N GLY A 554 6.55 4.85 -10.03
CA GLY A 554 7.21 3.82 -9.24
C GLY A 554 7.30 2.53 -10.01
N LEU A 555 8.45 1.89 -9.87
CA LEU A 555 9.01 0.96 -10.84
C LEU A 555 9.46 -0.28 -10.10
N HIS A 556 9.02 -1.45 -10.56
CA HIS A 556 9.39 -2.73 -9.96
C HIS A 556 9.53 -3.77 -11.05
N ASN A 557 10.73 -4.31 -11.31
CA ASN A 557 10.88 -5.21 -12.45
C ASN A 557 12.07 -6.17 -12.53
N GLY A 558 11.84 -7.22 -13.33
CA GLY A 558 12.71 -8.04 -14.19
C GLY A 558 11.81 -8.87 -15.15
N ASP A 559 12.33 -9.76 -16.01
CA ASP A 559 11.50 -10.76 -16.74
C ASP A 559 10.50 -11.41 -15.79
N ASN A 560 9.23 -11.62 -16.20
CA ASN A 560 8.12 -11.97 -15.30
C ASN A 560 8.21 -11.29 -13.92
N ILE A 561 7.70 -10.06 -13.83
CA ILE A 561 7.78 -9.24 -12.62
C ILE A 561 6.94 -9.84 -11.51
N GLN A 562 7.57 -10.38 -10.46
CA GLN A 562 6.84 -10.76 -9.26
C GLN A 562 6.48 -9.51 -8.45
N ARG A 563 5.18 -9.23 -8.27
CA ARG A 563 4.69 -8.09 -7.49
C ARG A 563 4.18 -8.57 -6.14
N VAL A 564 4.71 -7.98 -5.08
CA VAL A 564 4.37 -8.29 -3.69
C VAL A 564 3.70 -7.09 -3.05
N ILE A 565 2.37 -7.08 -3.12
CA ILE A 565 1.51 -6.07 -2.50
C ILE A 565 0.66 -6.70 -1.40
N SER A 566 0.10 -7.89 -1.68
CA SER A 566 -0.58 -8.65 -0.64
C SER A 566 0.39 -8.99 0.49
N THR A 567 -0.02 -8.63 1.69
CA THR A 567 0.69 -8.91 2.94
C THR A 567 0.71 -10.41 3.29
N GLY A 568 -0.26 -11.19 2.82
CA GLY A 568 -0.51 -12.56 3.27
C GLY A 568 -1.32 -12.61 4.56
N THR A 569 -1.42 -13.80 5.15
CA THR A 569 -2.09 -14.07 6.43
C THR A 569 -1.40 -15.22 7.18
N LEU A 570 -1.68 -15.36 8.47
CA LEU A 570 -1.39 -16.59 9.22
C LEU A 570 -2.57 -17.57 9.16
N ALA A 571 -2.31 -18.83 9.47
CA ALA A 571 -3.30 -19.89 9.59
C ALA A 571 -2.89 -20.94 10.64
N PRO A 572 -3.85 -21.67 11.23
CA PRO A 572 -3.54 -22.82 12.09
C PRO A 572 -2.70 -23.85 11.34
N ALA A 573 -1.70 -24.46 11.99
CA ALA A 573 -0.89 -25.50 11.35
C ALA A 573 -1.71 -26.74 10.96
N LEU A 574 -1.50 -27.29 9.75
CA LEU A 574 -2.22 -28.48 9.25
C LEU A 574 -1.99 -29.76 10.08
N LYS A 575 -1.05 -29.76 11.03
CA LYS A 575 -0.77 -30.89 11.95
C LYS A 575 -1.45 -30.79 13.32
N SER A 576 -2.25 -29.76 13.60
CA SER A 576 -3.00 -29.69 14.85
C SER A 576 -4.30 -30.49 14.76
N SER A 577 -4.30 -31.69 15.32
CA SER A 577 -5.45 -32.58 15.39
C SER A 577 -6.34 -32.39 16.63
N ASN A 578 -6.26 -31.26 17.35
CA ASN A 578 -7.22 -30.90 18.41
C ASN A 578 -7.27 -29.37 18.61
N LEU A 579 -8.47 -28.78 18.51
CA LEU A 579 -8.74 -27.32 18.54
C LEU A 579 -8.55 -26.63 19.91
N ASP A 580 -8.25 -27.38 20.97
CA ASP A 580 -8.13 -26.88 22.35
C ASP A 580 -6.79 -27.21 23.05
N GLN A 581 -5.79 -27.64 22.28
CA GLN A 581 -4.43 -27.79 22.77
C GLN A 581 -3.51 -26.96 21.89
N LEU A 582 -2.57 -26.22 22.50
CA LEU A 582 -1.41 -25.62 21.83
C LEU A 582 -0.97 -26.55 20.69
N PRO A 583 -0.63 -26.04 19.48
CA PRO A 583 -0.15 -26.91 18.41
C PRO A 583 0.90 -27.83 19.02
N VAL A 584 0.66 -29.14 18.93
CA VAL A 584 1.42 -30.17 19.65
C VAL A 584 2.94 -30.05 19.38
N ASP A 585 3.30 -29.30 18.34
CA ASP A 585 4.66 -28.96 17.92
C ASP A 585 5.04 -27.47 17.88
N GLY A 586 4.21 -26.55 18.39
CA GLY A 586 4.53 -25.12 18.52
C GLY A 586 4.69 -24.35 17.20
N SER A 587 4.00 -24.78 16.13
CA SER A 587 4.10 -24.23 14.77
C SER A 587 2.88 -23.41 14.35
N ILE A 588 3.05 -22.58 13.31
CA ILE A 588 1.97 -21.84 12.64
C ILE A 588 2.19 -21.85 11.13
N ASP A 589 1.13 -21.77 10.34
CA ASP A 589 1.26 -21.65 8.89
C ASP A 589 1.21 -20.18 8.47
N VAL A 590 2.05 -19.82 7.50
CA VAL A 590 2.06 -18.52 6.82
C VAL A 590 1.54 -18.75 5.40
N ILE A 591 0.50 -18.03 5.02
CA ILE A 591 -0.13 -18.11 3.71
C ILE A 591 0.06 -16.77 2.99
N PHE A 592 0.55 -16.80 1.77
CA PHE A 592 0.74 -15.58 0.97
C PHE A 592 0.62 -15.89 -0.51
N ALA A 593 0.26 -14.87 -1.29
CA ALA A 593 0.10 -15.01 -2.72
C ALA A 593 1.22 -14.28 -3.46
N THR A 594 1.69 -14.89 -4.54
CA THR A 594 2.64 -14.29 -5.47
C THR A 594 2.10 -14.39 -6.88
N TYR A 595 2.29 -13.35 -7.69
CA TYR A 595 1.93 -13.36 -9.11
C TYR A 595 2.96 -12.61 -9.94
N SER A 596 3.05 -12.96 -11.22
CA SER A 596 4.01 -12.34 -12.14
C SER A 596 3.38 -11.84 -13.44
N PHE A 597 3.90 -10.73 -13.99
CA PHE A 597 3.43 -10.14 -15.24
C PHE A 597 4.58 -9.61 -16.13
N PRO A 598 4.37 -9.46 -17.45
CA PRO A 598 5.43 -9.03 -18.35
C PRO A 598 5.79 -7.54 -18.16
N PRO A 599 7.09 -7.18 -18.26
CA PRO A 599 7.53 -5.79 -18.20
C PRO A 599 7.05 -4.96 -19.40
N SER A 600 6.88 -3.65 -19.19
CA SER A 600 6.60 -2.67 -20.23
C SER A 600 7.90 -2.32 -20.97
N LEU A 601 7.99 -2.75 -22.23
CA LEU A 601 9.15 -2.49 -23.09
C LEU A 601 9.30 -1.03 -23.52
N LYS A 602 8.29 -0.19 -23.29
CA LYS A 602 8.30 1.23 -23.72
C LYS A 602 9.01 2.16 -22.75
N VAL A 603 9.37 1.67 -21.57
CA VAL A 603 9.94 2.52 -20.50
C VAL A 603 11.45 2.57 -20.63
N HIS A 604 11.96 3.80 -20.73
CA HIS A 604 13.37 4.07 -20.96
C HIS A 604 13.90 5.10 -19.96
N ARG A 605 15.18 4.93 -19.57
CA ARG A 605 15.88 5.90 -18.72
C ARG A 605 16.26 7.13 -19.55
N MET A 606 16.16 8.32 -18.95
CA MET A 606 16.74 9.53 -19.55
C MET A 606 18.26 9.39 -19.65
N SER A 607 18.85 9.80 -20.77
CA SER A 607 20.30 9.89 -20.90
C SER A 607 20.88 10.94 -19.93
N LYS A 608 22.17 10.84 -19.57
CA LYS A 608 22.82 11.86 -18.73
C LYS A 608 22.79 13.26 -19.37
N ALA A 609 22.79 13.34 -20.70
CA ALA A 609 22.68 14.60 -21.43
C ALA A 609 21.27 15.19 -21.28
N MET A 610 20.23 14.36 -21.43
CA MET A 610 18.84 14.78 -21.24
C MET A 610 18.58 15.21 -19.81
N GLN A 611 19.04 14.43 -18.82
CA GLN A 611 18.92 14.78 -17.40
C GLN A 611 19.49 16.16 -17.11
N LYS A 612 20.73 16.42 -17.55
CA LYS A 612 21.37 17.74 -17.38
C LYS A 612 20.60 18.87 -18.05
N CYS A 613 20.07 18.65 -19.25
CA CYS A 613 19.26 19.64 -19.95
C CYS A 613 17.99 19.96 -19.15
N VAL A 614 17.25 18.93 -18.73
CA VAL A 614 15.99 19.11 -18.01
C VAL A 614 16.22 19.71 -16.62
N GLU A 615 17.25 19.28 -15.89
CA GLU A 615 17.67 19.86 -14.60
C GLU A 615 17.99 21.34 -14.71
N LEU A 616 18.68 21.75 -15.77
CA LEU A 616 19.04 23.14 -15.98
C LEU A 616 17.82 24.05 -16.20
N PHE A 617 16.81 23.62 -16.96
CA PHE A 617 15.63 24.45 -17.24
C PHE A 617 14.61 24.47 -16.10
N LEU A 618 14.58 23.43 -15.27
CA LEU A 618 13.71 23.36 -14.10
C LEU A 618 14.42 23.78 -12.80
N ASP A 619 15.58 24.43 -12.90
CA ASP A 619 16.10 25.19 -11.77
C ASP A 619 15.11 26.31 -11.44
N PRO A 620 14.65 26.45 -10.18
CA PRO A 620 13.65 27.46 -9.78
C PRO A 620 13.92 28.88 -10.25
N GLU A 621 15.17 29.32 -10.35
CA GLU A 621 15.47 30.67 -10.85
C GLU A 621 15.18 30.76 -12.35
N LYS A 622 15.63 29.76 -13.12
CA LYS A 622 15.39 29.67 -14.56
C LYS A 622 13.93 29.39 -14.90
N GLU A 623 13.27 28.50 -14.17
CA GLU A 623 11.85 28.28 -14.33
C GLU A 623 11.08 29.57 -14.05
N THR A 624 11.39 30.29 -12.96
CA THR A 624 10.72 31.56 -12.65
C THR A 624 10.99 32.59 -13.75
N GLU A 625 12.22 32.68 -14.24
CA GLU A 625 12.59 33.54 -15.36
C GLU A 625 11.78 33.22 -16.62
N PHE A 626 11.83 31.99 -17.12
CA PHE A 626 11.19 31.59 -18.38
C PHE A 626 9.68 31.42 -18.27
N ARG A 627 9.13 30.96 -17.14
CA ARG A 627 7.70 30.68 -16.98
C ARG A 627 6.91 31.87 -16.47
N LEU A 628 7.50 32.69 -15.59
CA LEU A 628 6.77 33.73 -14.84
C LEU A 628 7.22 35.16 -15.14
N LEU A 629 8.51 35.41 -15.40
CA LEU A 629 9.05 36.77 -15.49
C LEU A 629 9.23 37.26 -16.93
N ASN A 630 9.74 36.44 -17.84
CA ASN A 630 10.07 36.83 -19.21
C ASN A 630 8.82 36.95 -20.10
N ASN A 631 8.48 38.17 -20.52
CA ASN A 631 7.31 38.46 -21.36
C ASN A 631 7.43 37.92 -22.79
N ASP A 632 8.65 37.70 -23.28
CA ASP A 632 8.92 37.18 -24.62
C ASP A 632 8.94 35.64 -24.64
N SER A 633 8.86 35.00 -23.47
CA SER A 633 8.82 33.56 -23.34
C SER A 633 7.46 32.98 -23.75
N PRO A 634 7.41 31.94 -24.62
CA PRO A 634 6.18 31.29 -25.00
C PRO A 634 5.49 30.62 -23.81
N PHE A 635 6.24 30.21 -22.79
CA PHE A 635 5.68 29.57 -21.59
C PHE A 635 4.86 30.54 -20.75
N LYS A 636 5.33 31.79 -20.60
CA LYS A 636 4.57 32.86 -19.94
C LYS A 636 3.40 33.34 -20.78
N GLN A 637 3.60 33.53 -22.09
CA GLN A 637 2.54 33.97 -23.02
C GLN A 637 1.37 32.97 -23.09
N LEU A 638 1.65 31.67 -22.94
CA LEU A 638 0.65 30.61 -22.90
C LEU A 638 0.16 30.29 -21.48
N ASN A 639 0.63 31.01 -20.47
CA ASN A 639 0.30 30.84 -19.05
C ASN A 639 0.48 29.40 -18.56
N TYR A 640 1.62 28.79 -18.89
CA TYR A 640 1.95 27.44 -18.48
C TYR A 640 2.07 27.38 -16.95
N ASP A 641 1.39 26.41 -16.35
CA ASP A 641 1.72 25.99 -14.99
C ASP A 641 3.05 25.21 -14.98
N HIS A 642 3.54 24.88 -13.78
CA HIS A 642 4.81 24.15 -13.62
C HIS A 642 4.85 22.87 -14.46
N ASP A 643 3.74 22.14 -14.54
CA ASP A 643 3.70 20.82 -15.19
C ASP A 643 3.68 20.95 -16.72
N ALA A 644 2.93 21.93 -17.25
CA ALA A 644 2.95 22.26 -18.67
C ALA A 644 4.33 22.76 -19.14
N TYR A 645 5.02 23.52 -18.28
CA TYR A 645 6.40 23.95 -18.51
C TYR A 645 7.38 22.78 -18.51
N GLU A 646 7.32 21.92 -17.49
CA GLU A 646 8.15 20.71 -17.41
C GLU A 646 7.95 19.79 -18.61
N ALA A 647 6.70 19.52 -19.03
CA ALA A 647 6.41 18.69 -20.19
C ALA A 647 7.05 19.26 -21.47
N ALA A 648 6.94 20.58 -21.68
CA ALA A 648 7.53 21.24 -22.82
C ALA A 648 9.07 21.23 -22.77
N ILE A 649 9.67 21.50 -21.62
CA ILE A 649 11.13 21.41 -21.41
C ILE A 649 11.62 19.99 -21.68
N THR A 650 10.89 18.97 -21.23
CA THR A 650 11.27 17.57 -21.42
C THR A 650 11.23 17.19 -22.90
N GLU A 651 10.22 17.66 -23.64
CA GLU A 651 10.15 17.47 -25.10
C GLU A 651 11.28 18.21 -25.84
N ILE A 652 11.61 19.44 -25.43
CA ILE A 652 12.71 20.23 -26.01
C ILE A 652 14.05 19.53 -25.76
N CYS A 653 14.29 19.10 -24.52
CA CYS A 653 15.53 18.42 -24.14
C CYS A 653 15.65 17.08 -24.85
N ALA A 654 14.58 16.28 -24.94
CA ALA A 654 14.56 15.05 -25.72
C ALA A 654 14.96 15.30 -27.18
N LYS A 655 14.40 16.36 -27.80
CA LYS A 655 14.75 16.74 -29.18
C LYS A 655 16.19 17.17 -29.34
N LYS A 656 16.73 17.85 -28.34
CA LYS A 656 18.08 18.41 -28.38
C LYS A 656 19.17 17.38 -28.07
N THR A 657 18.86 16.37 -27.25
CA THR A 657 19.79 15.30 -26.90
C THR A 657 19.63 14.06 -27.76
N SER A 658 18.79 14.12 -28.80
CA SER A 658 18.49 12.99 -29.68
C SER A 658 17.82 11.81 -28.97
N ASP A 659 17.23 12.03 -27.78
CA ASP A 659 16.44 11.07 -27.01
C ASP A 659 14.94 11.10 -27.44
N ASN A 660 14.67 11.27 -28.73
CA ASN A 660 13.33 11.35 -29.32
C ASN A 660 12.76 9.98 -29.70
N ARG A 661 11.43 9.87 -29.77
CA ARG A 661 10.70 8.71 -30.33
C ARG A 661 11.18 8.28 -31.73
N ASP A 662 11.66 9.20 -32.56
CA ASP A 662 11.98 8.91 -33.97
C ASP A 662 13.40 8.33 -34.19
N ASN A 663 14.28 8.39 -33.19
CA ASN A 663 15.59 7.72 -33.26
C ASN A 663 15.50 6.24 -32.84
N ASP A 664 14.36 5.82 -32.29
CA ASP A 664 14.00 4.42 -32.10
C ASP A 664 13.48 3.83 -33.44
N ASN A 665 14.14 4.19 -34.56
CA ASN A 665 14.10 3.36 -35.74
C ASN A 665 14.61 1.98 -35.33
N VAL A 666 13.74 1.01 -35.57
CA VAL A 666 13.81 -0.46 -35.59
C VAL A 666 15.19 -1.13 -35.84
N ASP A 667 16.27 -0.39 -36.08
CA ASP A 667 17.57 -0.91 -36.54
C ASP A 667 18.66 -1.00 -35.46
N ASN A 668 18.40 -0.58 -34.21
CA ASN A 668 19.30 -0.83 -33.06
C ASN A 668 18.61 -1.62 -31.93
N ALA A 669 17.57 -2.39 -32.26
CA ALA A 669 17.30 -3.62 -31.52
C ALA A 669 18.46 -4.57 -31.84
N GLU A 670 19.58 -4.45 -31.12
CA GLU A 670 20.57 -5.52 -31.07
C GLU A 670 19.85 -6.78 -30.58
N PHE A 671 19.49 -7.63 -31.54
CA PHE A 671 19.07 -9.03 -31.39
C PHE A 671 18.29 -9.34 -30.09
N ILE A 672 17.06 -8.85 -29.99
CA ILE A 672 16.03 -9.72 -29.40
C ILE A 672 15.66 -10.66 -30.53
N ASP A 673 16.29 -11.83 -30.52
CA ASP A 673 16.01 -12.93 -31.44
C ASP A 673 14.50 -13.12 -31.55
N SER A 674 13.94 -12.86 -32.73
CA SER A 674 12.52 -13.00 -33.04
C SER A 674 12.03 -14.47 -32.97
N THR A 675 12.89 -15.42 -32.62
CA THR A 675 12.53 -16.80 -32.28
C THR A 675 12.28 -17.01 -30.77
N ILE A 676 12.59 -16.00 -29.95
CA ILE A 676 12.32 -15.99 -28.51
C ILE A 676 10.86 -15.55 -28.30
N ASP A 677 9.97 -16.54 -28.28
CA ASP A 677 8.62 -16.38 -27.78
C ASP A 677 8.69 -15.88 -26.33
N PRO A 678 8.17 -14.69 -25.99
CA PRO A 678 8.23 -14.16 -24.62
C PRO A 678 7.50 -15.05 -23.61
N VAL A 679 6.65 -15.98 -24.09
CA VAL A 679 6.02 -17.03 -23.27
C VAL A 679 6.98 -18.22 -23.02
N LYS A 680 7.97 -18.45 -23.90
CA LYS A 680 8.94 -19.56 -23.81
C LYS A 680 10.31 -19.16 -23.27
N SER A 681 10.61 -17.87 -23.22
CA SER A 681 11.88 -17.33 -22.69
C SER A 681 11.90 -17.20 -21.16
N ASN A 682 10.89 -17.77 -20.50
CA ASN A 682 10.83 -17.82 -19.05
C ASN A 682 12.00 -18.66 -18.52
N ASP A 683 13.05 -17.99 -18.08
CA ASP A 683 14.08 -18.55 -17.20
C ASP A 683 13.52 -18.90 -15.78
N TRP A 684 12.19 -18.78 -15.57
CA TRP A 684 11.48 -19.09 -14.32
C TRP A 684 10.30 -20.06 -14.56
N ILE A 685 10.04 -20.91 -13.56
CA ILE A 685 9.27 -22.17 -13.62
C ILE A 685 7.76 -22.03 -13.95
N ARG A 686 7.20 -20.81 -14.12
CA ARG A 686 5.73 -20.62 -14.18
C ARG A 686 5.19 -20.03 -15.48
N GLU A 687 3.96 -20.42 -15.81
CA GLU A 687 3.18 -19.87 -16.90
C GLU A 687 2.78 -18.41 -16.62
N MET A 688 2.81 -17.59 -17.66
CA MET A 688 2.52 -16.15 -17.61
C MET A 688 1.14 -15.85 -16.99
N GLY A 689 1.10 -14.94 -16.01
CA GLY A 689 -0.15 -14.49 -15.38
C GLY A 689 -0.78 -15.47 -14.39
N SER A 690 -0.03 -16.48 -13.95
CA SER A 690 -0.41 -17.35 -12.84
C SER A 690 -0.22 -16.63 -11.49
N MET A 691 -1.26 -16.68 -10.65
CA MET A 691 -1.16 -16.37 -9.22
C MET A 691 -0.99 -17.70 -8.50
N THR A 692 -0.08 -17.74 -7.54
CA THR A 692 0.15 -18.92 -6.69
C THR A 692 0.00 -18.52 -5.24
N VAL A 693 -0.80 -19.30 -4.51
CA VAL A 693 -0.97 -19.16 -3.07
C VAL A 693 -0.08 -20.20 -2.40
N HIS A 694 0.91 -19.72 -1.65
CA HIS A 694 1.84 -20.52 -0.88
C HIS A 694 1.30 -20.73 0.52
N ARG A 695 1.54 -21.92 1.09
CA ARG A 695 1.31 -22.22 2.51
C ARG A 695 2.58 -22.84 3.09
N ILE A 696 3.23 -22.11 4.00
CA ILE A 696 4.51 -22.50 4.61
C ILE A 696 4.32 -22.73 6.10
N ASN A 697 4.77 -23.87 6.61
CA ASN A 697 4.77 -24.14 8.05
C ASN A 697 6.00 -23.52 8.73
N LEU A 698 5.77 -22.53 9.58
CA LEU A 698 6.79 -21.92 10.43
C LEU A 698 6.95 -22.76 11.70
N LYS A 699 8.08 -23.45 11.81
CA LYS A 699 8.36 -24.36 12.93
C LYS A 699 9.79 -24.23 13.41
N CYS A 700 9.98 -24.31 14.73
CA CYS A 700 11.32 -24.35 15.30
C CYS A 700 12.00 -25.70 15.09
N PHE A 701 13.27 -25.68 14.68
CA PHE A 701 14.09 -26.88 14.67
C PHE A 701 15.05 -26.92 15.84
N ASN A 702 15.11 -28.08 16.50
CA ASN A 702 15.95 -28.30 17.66
C ASN A 702 17.21 -29.10 17.24
N GLN A 703 18.38 -28.48 17.29
CA GLN A 703 19.65 -29.20 17.17
C GLN A 703 20.22 -29.67 18.52
N GLN A 704 19.72 -29.20 19.68
CA GLN A 704 20.43 -29.35 20.97
C GLN A 704 19.56 -29.61 22.23
N GLN A 705 18.31 -30.06 22.12
CA GLN A 705 17.42 -30.33 23.27
C GLN A 705 17.16 -29.13 24.22
N LYS A 706 17.31 -27.87 23.74
CA LYS A 706 16.91 -26.67 24.52
C LYS A 706 15.37 -26.51 24.49
N ARG A 707 14.75 -26.04 25.59
CA ARG A 707 13.29 -25.81 25.72
C ARG A 707 12.84 -24.73 24.73
N GLN A 708 11.94 -25.08 23.82
CA GLN A 708 11.36 -24.21 22.79
C GLN A 708 10.35 -23.24 23.41
N ILE A 709 10.18 -22.05 22.83
CA ILE A 709 9.08 -21.14 23.17
C ILE A 709 7.99 -21.27 22.11
N PRO A 710 6.84 -21.89 22.43
CA PRO A 710 5.80 -22.12 21.44
C PRO A 710 5.30 -20.83 20.79
N ILE A 711 4.98 -20.91 19.50
CA ILE A 711 4.20 -19.89 18.80
C ILE A 711 2.77 -19.93 19.35
N ARG A 712 2.15 -18.75 19.52
CA ARG A 712 0.75 -18.65 19.96
C ARG A 712 -0.19 -19.25 18.90
N GLU A 713 -1.32 -19.82 19.33
CA GLU A 713 -2.32 -20.31 18.38
C GLU A 713 -2.85 -19.18 17.50
N TYR A 714 -3.30 -19.52 16.28
CA TYR A 714 -3.82 -18.55 15.30
C TYR A 714 -4.87 -17.60 15.91
N LYS A 715 -5.80 -18.11 16.73
CA LYS A 715 -6.83 -17.29 17.38
C LYS A 715 -6.28 -16.24 18.34
N TYR A 716 -5.06 -16.43 18.85
CA TYR A 716 -4.36 -15.53 19.78
C TYR A 716 -3.25 -14.71 19.11
N GLN A 717 -3.15 -14.75 17.77
CA GLN A 717 -2.20 -13.92 17.05
C GLN A 717 -2.69 -12.47 17.03
N PRO A 718 -1.86 -11.49 17.45
CA PRO A 718 -2.27 -10.10 17.57
C PRO A 718 -2.45 -9.43 16.21
N TRP A 719 -1.60 -9.77 15.22
CA TRP A 719 -1.56 -9.11 13.91
C TRP A 719 -1.33 -10.09 12.75
N PRO A 720 -2.27 -11.03 12.50
CA PRO A 720 -2.04 -12.12 11.56
C PRO A 720 -2.26 -11.75 10.09
N SER A 721 -2.89 -10.61 9.78
CA SER A 721 -3.23 -10.16 8.42
C SER A 721 -3.29 -8.63 8.37
N TYR A 722 -3.36 -8.04 7.17
CA TYR A 722 -3.62 -6.61 7.02
C TYR A 722 -4.96 -6.22 7.67
N LEU A 723 -4.93 -5.17 8.51
CA LEU A 723 -6.01 -4.75 9.41
C LEU A 723 -6.43 -5.83 10.43
N GLY A 724 -5.51 -6.73 10.82
CA GLY A 724 -5.78 -7.77 11.80
C GLY A 724 -6.76 -8.84 11.31
N ILE A 725 -7.18 -9.74 12.20
CA ILE A 725 -8.07 -10.86 11.87
C ILE A 725 -9.50 -10.40 11.54
N MET A 726 -9.96 -9.33 12.20
CA MET A 726 -11.31 -8.79 12.07
C MET A 726 -11.47 -7.74 10.95
N ALA A 727 -10.38 -7.40 10.26
CA ALA A 727 -10.33 -6.35 9.24
C ALA A 727 -10.66 -4.94 9.76
N ASP A 728 -10.45 -4.68 11.05
CA ASP A 728 -10.72 -3.43 11.76
C ASP A 728 -9.46 -2.69 12.23
N ALA A 729 -8.28 -3.29 11.99
CA ALA A 729 -6.96 -2.83 12.44
C ALA A 729 -6.77 -2.80 13.96
N VAL A 730 -7.62 -3.48 14.70
CA VAL A 730 -7.45 -3.66 16.14
C VAL A 730 -6.51 -4.83 16.36
N ALA A 731 -5.47 -4.59 17.17
CA ALA A 731 -4.61 -5.67 17.61
C ALA A 731 -5.45 -6.65 18.44
N ASN A 732 -5.37 -7.94 18.10
CA ASN A 732 -6.09 -8.97 18.81
C ASN A 732 -5.40 -9.21 20.16
N ILE A 733 -5.75 -8.40 21.16
CA ILE A 733 -5.29 -8.56 22.55
C ILE A 733 -6.29 -9.47 23.25
N LEU A 734 -6.15 -10.77 23.04
CA LEU A 734 -6.79 -11.74 23.93
C LEU A 734 -5.88 -11.88 25.16
N ASP A 735 -6.51 -11.76 26.34
CA ASP A 735 -5.89 -11.63 27.67
C ASP A 735 -4.59 -12.41 27.91
N LYS A 736 -3.73 -11.81 28.74
CA LYS A 736 -2.42 -12.32 29.21
C LYS A 736 -2.43 -13.78 29.68
#